data_AF-A0A8C1YV53-F1
#
_entry.id   AF-A0A8C1YV53-F1
#
_cell.length_a   1.000
_cell.length_b   1.000
_cell.length_c   1.000
_cell.angle_alpha   90.00
_cell.angle_beta   90.00
_cell.angle_gamma   90.00
#
_symmetry.space_group_name_H-M   'P 1'
#
loop_
_entity.id
_entity.type
_entity.pdbx_description
1 polymer ?
#
loop_
_entity_poly.entity_id
_entity_poly.type
_entity_poly.pdbx_seq_one_letter_code
_entity_poly.pdbx_strand_id
1 'polypeptide(L)'
;MSSCMMAGLISTHCKSTLSKFKRLRNNAALSVLTSTQRKYSSKDGAGIEYLHKSVVPTMHYQKSLPRLPVPKLEDTIRRYLAAQRPLLNDEQYSNTEKVAHDFQSGVGKQLHEELVALDKNNKHTSYISAPWFDMYLSARESVVLNFNPFMSFNPDPKPEYNDQLVRATNMVCSAVRFMKTLRAGLLEPEVFHLNPAKSDTDSFKKLIRWVPPSISWFGAYMVNAYPLDMSQYFRLFNSTRIPKYKRDELLTDNKGHHLLVIKRGNLYVFDALDRDGNLIKPAEVQAHLKYILSDPTKTPSFPLGVLTSENRDTWAGLRQKLLDAGNGAALHLVDSALFCLCLDEEVMRDHIHISHNMLHGDGCNRWYDKSFSIILAKDGQAAINFEHSWGDGVAVLRFQNEVFKDTTEKPLVGPGSQPAAVDSSSAVRRLEFKLTDELKAGITKAKENFQAAVSKLTIDAMEFKKGGKEQLKKKKLSPDAISQLAFQMGFLRQYGQTVATYESCSTAAFKHGRTETIRPATIHTKRCAKAFVEQPGQHTVEQLQGLLTECSKYHGQLTKEAAMGQGFDRHLFAMRYLANSKGMALHSLYQDPAYTAINHNILSTSTLTSPAVSLGGFAPVVPDGFGVGYGVHDEWIGCNVSSYPARNVHEFLKCVHKSLEDIFTVLDGKPIN
;
A
#
# COMPACT_ATOMS: atom_id res chain seq x y z
N MET A 1 17.67 8.26 -25.73
CA MET A 1 16.94 9.02 -26.78
C MET A 1 15.52 8.47 -27.01
N SER A 2 14.72 8.28 -25.94
CA SER A 2 13.34 7.77 -26.03
C SER A 2 12.31 8.70 -25.36
N SER A 3 12.68 9.96 -25.10
CA SER A 3 11.82 10.96 -24.45
C SER A 3 11.03 11.83 -25.43
N CYS A 4 11.18 11.64 -26.76
CA CYS A 4 10.51 12.48 -27.76
C CYS A 4 9.12 11.97 -28.19
N MET A 5 8.74 10.73 -27.86
CA MET A 5 7.43 10.16 -28.27
C MET A 5 6.32 10.30 -27.22
N MET A 6 6.62 10.76 -25.99
CA MET A 6 5.62 10.99 -24.94
C MET A 6 4.68 12.17 -25.30
N ALA A 7 5.12 13.07 -26.18
CA ALA A 7 4.35 14.23 -26.65
C ALA A 7 3.44 13.93 -27.86
N GLY A 8 3.63 12.80 -28.55
CA GLY A 8 3.02 12.56 -29.88
C GLY A 8 1.59 12.04 -29.88
N LEU A 9 1.17 11.31 -28.83
CA LEU A 9 -0.08 10.52 -28.86
C LEU A 9 -1.26 11.14 -28.09
N ILE A 10 -1.06 12.29 -27.44
CA ILE A 10 -2.13 13.06 -26.74
C ILE A 10 -2.48 14.36 -27.52
N SER A 11 -1.81 14.61 -28.65
CA SER A 11 -1.93 15.85 -29.45
C SER A 11 -3.19 15.93 -30.35
N THR A 12 -3.87 14.81 -30.62
CA THR A 12 -4.95 14.75 -31.62
C THR A 12 -6.38 15.02 -31.11
N HIS A 13 -6.54 15.50 -29.86
CA HIS A 13 -7.85 15.91 -29.33
C HIS A 13 -7.92 17.36 -28.84
N CYS A 14 -6.90 18.17 -29.11
CA CYS A 14 -6.78 19.54 -28.58
C CYS A 14 -6.72 20.61 -29.69
N LYS A 15 -7.63 20.53 -30.67
CA LYS A 15 -7.82 21.58 -31.70
C LYS A 15 -9.29 21.90 -31.91
N SER A 16 -10.00 22.36 -30.89
CA SER A 16 -11.29 23.07 -31.12
C SER A 16 -11.80 23.84 -29.90
N THR A 17 -10.97 24.57 -29.16
CA THR A 17 -11.47 25.60 -28.24
C THR A 17 -10.30 26.45 -27.77
N LEU A 18 -10.09 27.62 -28.38
CA LEU A 18 -9.36 28.78 -27.85
C LEU A 18 -9.27 29.86 -28.94
N SER A 19 -10.35 30.61 -29.09
CA SER A 19 -10.25 31.97 -29.64
C SER A 19 -11.16 32.89 -28.83
N LYS A 20 -10.67 34.12 -28.58
CA LYS A 20 -11.29 35.23 -27.85
C LYS A 20 -11.18 35.05 -26.31
N PHE A 21 -10.40 35.81 -25.55
CA PHE A 21 -10.44 37.27 -25.43
C PHE A 21 -9.19 37.78 -24.67
N LYS A 22 -8.76 39.00 -24.98
CA LYS A 22 -7.63 39.70 -24.36
C LYS A 22 -8.10 41.10 -23.95
N ARG A 23 -7.58 41.58 -22.81
CA ARG A 23 -7.60 42.95 -22.24
C ARG A 23 -8.86 43.37 -21.47
N LEU A 24 -8.68 43.72 -20.19
CA LEU A 24 -8.41 45.10 -19.75
C LEU A 24 -7.89 45.12 -18.30
N ARG A 25 -7.15 46.18 -17.98
CA ARG A 25 -6.31 46.40 -16.80
C ARG A 25 -6.80 47.68 -16.10
N ASN A 26 -6.58 47.75 -14.78
CA ASN A 26 -6.62 48.92 -13.87
C ASN A 26 -7.99 49.42 -13.37
N ASN A 27 -8.19 49.37 -12.04
CA ASN A 27 -8.07 50.56 -11.17
C ASN A 27 -8.09 50.18 -9.68
N ALA A 28 -7.35 50.96 -8.89
CA ALA A 28 -7.21 50.87 -7.44
C ALA A 28 -8.12 51.88 -6.74
N ALA A 29 -8.60 51.56 -5.52
CA ALA A 29 -8.51 52.41 -4.32
C ALA A 29 -9.37 51.88 -3.14
N LEU A 30 -8.67 51.73 -1.99
CA LEU A 30 -9.06 51.95 -0.59
C LEU A 30 -10.49 51.66 -0.08
N SER A 31 -10.57 50.90 1.03
CA SER A 31 -10.75 51.51 2.37
C SER A 31 -10.40 50.52 3.49
N VAL A 32 -9.91 51.12 4.58
CA VAL A 32 -9.35 50.53 5.79
C VAL A 32 -10.45 50.39 6.84
N LEU A 33 -10.57 49.22 7.48
CA LEU A 33 -11.16 49.10 8.82
C LEU A 33 -10.31 48.13 9.65
N THR A 34 -9.59 48.72 10.60
CA THR A 34 -8.74 48.08 11.59
C THR A 34 -9.58 47.46 12.71
N SER A 35 -9.45 46.16 12.95
CA SER A 35 -9.76 45.55 14.25
C SER A 35 -8.49 44.95 14.84
N THR A 36 -7.99 45.54 15.91
CA THR A 36 -6.83 45.12 16.69
C THR A 36 -7.19 43.87 17.52
N GLN A 37 -7.01 42.68 16.95
CA GLN A 37 -6.86 41.46 17.75
C GLN A 37 -5.38 41.27 18.10
N ARG A 38 -5.07 41.35 19.40
CA ARG A 38 -3.75 41.06 19.97
C ARG A 38 -3.36 39.63 19.62
N LYS A 39 -2.43 39.46 18.69
CA LYS A 39 -1.73 38.20 18.42
C LYS A 39 -0.64 37.99 19.47
N TYR A 40 -0.90 37.17 20.47
CA TYR A 40 0.16 36.40 21.12
C TYR A 40 0.21 35.02 20.47
N SER A 41 0.90 34.94 19.32
CA SER A 41 1.46 33.66 18.86
C SER A 41 2.95 33.80 19.02
N SER A 42 3.53 33.12 20.01
CA SER A 42 4.97 32.92 20.05
C SER A 42 5.38 32.25 18.73
N LYS A 43 6.49 32.71 18.14
CA LYS A 43 7.05 32.10 16.93
C LYS A 43 7.51 30.65 17.16
N ASP A 44 7.66 30.23 18.42
CA ASP A 44 8.17 28.91 18.81
C ASP A 44 7.11 27.79 18.75
N GLY A 45 5.82 28.07 18.97
CA GLY A 45 4.78 27.04 18.94
C GLY A 45 4.49 26.49 17.53
N ALA A 46 4.71 27.30 16.50
CA ALA A 46 4.34 26.95 15.13
C ALA A 46 5.24 25.88 14.47
N GLY A 47 6.36 25.51 15.11
CA GLY A 47 7.29 24.46 14.68
C GLY A 47 7.00 23.08 15.29
N ILE A 48 6.23 23.02 16.37
CA ILE A 48 5.87 21.77 17.07
C ILE A 48 4.64 21.10 16.45
N GLU A 49 3.73 21.89 15.87
CA GLU A 49 2.41 21.42 15.42
C GLU A 49 2.38 20.72 14.05
N TYR A 50 3.34 21.02 13.17
CA TYR A 50 3.33 20.59 11.77
C TYR A 50 4.70 20.08 11.35
N LEU A 51 4.73 19.03 10.52
CA LEU A 51 5.97 18.50 9.92
C LEU A 51 6.66 19.54 9.03
N HIS A 52 5.86 20.14 8.14
CA HIS A 52 6.24 21.18 7.20
C HIS A 52 5.01 22.00 6.78
N LYS A 53 5.26 23.05 6.00
CA LYS A 53 4.24 24.02 5.55
C LYS A 53 4.34 24.24 4.05
N SER A 54 3.63 23.42 3.27
CA SER A 54 3.59 23.60 1.82
C SER A 54 2.99 24.95 1.45
N VAL A 55 3.56 25.60 0.45
CA VAL A 55 2.99 26.80 -0.17
C VAL A 55 1.89 26.47 -1.18
N VAL A 56 1.81 25.20 -1.60
CA VAL A 56 0.77 24.66 -2.49
C VAL A 56 -0.21 23.87 -1.62
N PRO A 57 -1.51 24.18 -1.62
CA PRO A 57 -2.48 23.43 -0.81
C PRO A 57 -2.44 21.94 -1.12
N THR A 58 -2.50 21.07 -0.12
CA THR A 58 -2.40 19.61 -0.31
C THR A 58 -3.31 19.08 -1.42
N MET A 59 -4.56 19.55 -1.46
CA MET A 59 -5.58 19.10 -2.42
C MET A 59 -5.63 19.93 -3.72
N HIS A 60 -4.59 20.72 -4.02
CA HIS A 60 -4.60 21.71 -5.11
C HIS A 60 -4.84 21.12 -6.51
N TYR A 61 -4.39 19.88 -6.76
CA TYR A 61 -4.54 19.22 -8.07
C TYR A 61 -5.80 18.37 -8.19
N GLN A 62 -6.51 18.08 -7.09
CA GLN A 62 -7.54 17.04 -7.04
C GLN A 62 -8.77 17.32 -7.92
N LYS A 63 -9.03 18.58 -8.28
CA LYS A 63 -10.15 18.98 -9.17
C LYS A 63 -9.83 18.86 -10.66
N SER A 64 -8.55 18.77 -11.02
CA SER A 64 -8.08 18.73 -12.42
C SER A 64 -7.34 17.45 -12.79
N LEU A 65 -7.30 16.47 -11.89
CA LEU A 65 -6.79 15.13 -12.20
C LEU A 65 -7.52 14.54 -13.42
N PRO A 66 -6.79 13.90 -14.35
CA PRO A 66 -7.39 13.25 -15.50
C PRO A 66 -8.25 12.08 -15.06
N ARG A 67 -9.32 11.78 -15.82
CA ARG A 67 -10.16 10.60 -15.57
C ARG A 67 -9.39 9.34 -15.92
N LEU A 68 -9.56 8.29 -15.12
CA LEU A 68 -8.99 6.98 -15.43
C LEU A 68 -9.63 6.45 -16.72
N PRO A 69 -8.85 6.13 -17.78
CA PRO A 69 -9.42 5.66 -19.02
C PRO A 69 -9.99 4.25 -18.88
N VAL A 70 -11.09 3.97 -19.57
CA VAL A 70 -11.53 2.59 -19.86
C VAL A 70 -10.79 2.13 -21.12
N PRO A 71 -10.01 1.04 -21.08
CA PRO A 71 -9.33 0.52 -22.27
C PRO A 71 -10.31 0.12 -23.37
N LYS A 72 -9.86 0.10 -24.63
CA LYS A 72 -10.64 -0.53 -25.70
C LYS A 72 -10.81 -2.03 -25.39
N LEU A 73 -11.98 -2.58 -25.70
CA LEU A 73 -12.26 -4.00 -25.50
C LEU A 73 -11.29 -4.88 -26.31
N GLU A 74 -11.02 -4.53 -27.56
CA GLU A 74 -10.05 -5.23 -28.43
C GLU A 74 -8.65 -5.32 -27.81
N ASP A 75 -8.16 -4.21 -27.25
CA ASP A 75 -6.85 -4.17 -26.59
C ASP A 75 -6.83 -5.00 -25.29
N THR A 76 -7.95 -5.01 -24.56
CA THR A 76 -8.13 -5.81 -23.34
C THR A 76 -8.04 -7.28 -23.66
N ILE A 77 -8.76 -7.75 -24.69
CA ILE A 77 -8.76 -9.16 -25.10
C ILE A 77 -7.39 -9.57 -25.65
N ARG A 78 -6.77 -8.72 -26.49
CA ARG A 78 -5.40 -8.95 -26.98
C ARG A 78 -4.38 -9.08 -25.84
N ARG A 79 -4.45 -8.20 -24.83
CA ARG A 79 -3.54 -8.23 -23.67
C ARG A 79 -3.80 -9.42 -22.75
N TYR A 80 -5.07 -9.78 -22.53
CA TYR A 80 -5.47 -10.98 -21.80
C TYR A 80 -4.89 -12.23 -22.46
N LEU A 81 -5.09 -12.41 -23.77
CA LEU A 81 -4.54 -13.53 -24.53
C LEU A 81 -3.00 -13.54 -24.54
N ALA A 82 -2.35 -12.37 -24.61
CA ALA A 82 -0.89 -12.30 -24.50
C ALA A 82 -0.37 -12.79 -23.13
N ALA A 83 -1.09 -12.46 -22.05
CA ALA A 83 -0.77 -12.92 -20.69
C ALA A 83 -1.12 -14.40 -20.45
N GLN A 84 -2.10 -14.96 -21.16
CA GLN A 84 -2.43 -16.38 -21.11
C GLN A 84 -1.42 -17.26 -21.84
N ARG A 85 -0.82 -16.75 -22.93
CA ARG A 85 0.07 -17.54 -23.80
C ARG A 85 1.20 -18.28 -23.07
N PRO A 86 1.93 -17.70 -22.09
CA PRO A 86 2.96 -18.45 -21.37
C PRO A 86 2.41 -19.49 -20.38
N LEU A 87 1.12 -19.43 -20.02
CA LEU A 87 0.49 -20.26 -18.99
C LEU A 87 -0.19 -21.51 -19.55
N LEU A 88 -0.67 -21.43 -20.80
CA LEU A 88 -1.49 -22.47 -21.42
C LEU A 88 -0.70 -23.28 -22.45
N ASN A 89 -1.11 -24.53 -22.65
CA ASN A 89 -0.72 -25.29 -23.84
C ASN A 89 -1.53 -24.82 -25.08
N ASP A 90 -1.21 -25.34 -26.26
CA ASP A 90 -1.83 -24.88 -27.51
C ASP A 90 -3.34 -25.16 -27.61
N GLU A 91 -3.79 -26.31 -27.10
CA GLU A 91 -5.21 -26.67 -27.09
C GLU A 91 -6.02 -25.77 -26.15
N GLN A 92 -5.55 -25.60 -24.91
CA GLN A 92 -6.14 -24.70 -23.92
C GLN A 92 -6.17 -23.25 -24.43
N TYR A 93 -5.09 -22.80 -25.04
CA TYR A 93 -4.99 -21.46 -25.62
C TYR A 93 -5.99 -21.25 -26.75
N SER A 94 -6.10 -22.21 -27.68
CA SER A 94 -7.05 -22.12 -28.80
C SER A 94 -8.49 -22.05 -28.30
N ASN A 95 -8.85 -22.81 -27.26
CA ASN A 95 -10.17 -22.74 -26.65
C ASN A 95 -10.41 -21.39 -25.98
N THR A 96 -9.44 -20.89 -25.20
CA THR A 96 -9.51 -19.57 -24.54
C THR A 96 -9.64 -18.44 -25.57
N GLU A 97 -8.91 -18.52 -26.67
CA GLU A 97 -8.93 -17.54 -27.77
C GLU A 97 -10.32 -17.47 -28.42
N LYS A 98 -10.92 -18.62 -28.74
CA LYS A 98 -12.30 -18.67 -29.26
C LYS A 98 -13.29 -18.04 -28.29
N VAL A 99 -13.24 -18.40 -27.01
CA VAL A 99 -14.13 -17.87 -25.97
C VAL A 99 -13.94 -16.36 -25.77
N ALA A 100 -12.70 -15.88 -25.83
CA ALA A 100 -12.39 -14.45 -25.68
C ALA A 100 -12.88 -13.62 -26.88
N HIS A 101 -12.78 -14.14 -28.10
CA HIS A 101 -13.32 -13.49 -29.29
C HIS A 101 -14.85 -13.54 -29.37
N ASP A 102 -15.47 -14.64 -28.91
CA ASP A 102 -16.92 -14.72 -28.74
C ASP A 102 -17.40 -13.67 -27.72
N PHE A 103 -16.73 -13.55 -26.56
CA PHE A 103 -17.03 -12.47 -25.60
C PHE A 103 -16.88 -11.09 -26.23
N GLN A 104 -15.80 -10.85 -26.97
CA GLN A 104 -15.51 -9.56 -27.62
C GLN A 104 -16.59 -9.16 -28.62
N SER A 105 -17.12 -10.11 -29.38
CA SER A 105 -18.11 -9.88 -30.43
C SER A 105 -19.56 -9.96 -29.92
N GLY A 106 -19.79 -10.61 -28.79
CA GLY A 106 -21.08 -10.79 -28.14
C GLY A 106 -21.28 -9.90 -26.91
N VAL A 107 -21.57 -10.53 -25.75
CA VAL A 107 -22.00 -9.84 -24.52
C VAL A 107 -20.93 -8.89 -23.95
N GLY A 108 -19.64 -9.15 -24.19
CA GLY A 108 -18.55 -8.28 -23.75
C GLY A 108 -18.61 -6.90 -24.40
N LYS A 109 -19.04 -6.81 -25.67
CA LYS A 109 -19.27 -5.52 -26.33
C LYS A 109 -20.36 -4.71 -25.63
N GLN A 110 -21.47 -5.36 -25.29
CA GLN A 110 -22.61 -4.72 -24.61
C GLN A 110 -22.21 -4.23 -23.21
N LEU A 111 -21.53 -5.09 -22.43
CA LEU A 111 -21.02 -4.74 -21.09
C LEU A 111 -20.00 -3.61 -21.16
N HIS A 112 -19.13 -3.59 -22.17
CA HIS A 112 -18.15 -2.52 -22.37
C HIS A 112 -18.82 -1.19 -22.72
N GLU A 113 -19.77 -1.17 -23.66
CA GLU A 113 -20.51 0.03 -24.04
C GLU A 113 -21.26 0.63 -22.84
N GLU A 114 -21.86 -0.22 -22.01
CA GLU A 114 -22.51 0.19 -20.77
C GLU A 114 -21.52 0.69 -19.73
N LEU A 115 -20.40 0.00 -19.51
CA LEU A 115 -19.35 0.46 -18.59
C LEU A 115 -18.82 1.84 -18.99
N VAL A 116 -18.62 2.08 -20.29
CA VAL A 116 -18.23 3.39 -20.83
C VAL A 116 -19.33 4.43 -20.61
N ALA A 117 -20.61 4.08 -20.76
CA ALA A 117 -21.73 4.97 -20.47
C ALA A 117 -21.80 5.33 -18.97
N LEU A 118 -21.63 4.34 -18.09
CA LEU A 118 -21.55 4.54 -16.64
C LEU A 118 -20.39 5.45 -16.26
N ASP A 119 -19.20 5.23 -16.83
CA ASP A 119 -18.04 6.09 -16.64
C ASP A 119 -18.31 7.54 -17.10
N LYS A 120 -18.92 7.72 -18.29
CA LYS A 120 -19.32 9.04 -18.82
C LYS A 120 -20.34 9.76 -17.93
N ASN A 121 -21.22 9.02 -17.27
CA ASN A 121 -22.22 9.56 -16.35
C ASN A 121 -21.65 9.85 -14.95
N ASN A 122 -20.52 9.24 -14.58
CA ASN A 122 -19.89 9.35 -13.26
C ASN A 122 -18.48 9.99 -13.32
N LYS A 123 -18.33 11.11 -14.06
CA LYS A 123 -17.03 11.75 -14.31
C LYS A 123 -16.25 12.21 -13.07
N HIS A 124 -16.88 12.27 -11.91
CA HIS A 124 -16.29 12.69 -10.64
C HIS A 124 -15.46 11.58 -9.96
N THR A 125 -15.54 10.34 -10.46
CA THR A 125 -14.84 9.16 -9.97
C THR A 125 -14.27 8.33 -11.14
N SER A 126 -13.63 7.21 -10.83
CA SER A 126 -13.20 6.20 -11.80
C SER A 126 -14.20 5.03 -11.84
N TYR A 127 -14.23 4.33 -12.98
CA TYR A 127 -15.07 3.14 -13.17
C TYR A 127 -14.74 1.98 -12.22
N ILE A 128 -13.52 1.97 -11.64
CA ILE A 128 -12.99 0.84 -10.86
C ILE A 128 -13.05 1.05 -9.34
N SER A 129 -13.08 2.30 -8.86
CA SER A 129 -12.91 2.60 -7.43
C SER A 129 -13.97 1.90 -6.55
N ALA A 130 -15.26 2.09 -6.87
CA ALA A 130 -16.35 1.47 -6.10
C ALA A 130 -16.37 -0.07 -6.20
N PRO A 131 -16.29 -0.69 -7.40
CA PRO A 131 -16.17 -2.16 -7.50
C PRO A 131 -14.98 -2.73 -6.72
N TRP A 132 -13.84 -2.04 -6.71
CA TRP A 132 -12.65 -2.50 -6.01
C TRP A 132 -12.79 -2.40 -4.49
N PHE A 133 -13.42 -1.33 -3.97
CA PHE A 133 -13.81 -1.27 -2.55
C PHE A 133 -14.79 -2.38 -2.19
N ASP A 134 -15.80 -2.62 -3.02
CA ASP A 134 -16.84 -3.61 -2.77
C ASP A 134 -16.27 -5.03 -2.67
N MET A 135 -15.27 -5.36 -3.50
CA MET A 135 -14.56 -6.64 -3.44
C MET A 135 -13.93 -6.89 -2.06
N TYR A 136 -13.12 -5.96 -1.55
CA TYR A 136 -12.46 -6.13 -0.25
C TYR A 136 -13.42 -6.03 0.94
N LEU A 137 -14.40 -5.13 0.85
CA LEU A 137 -15.38 -4.95 1.92
C LEU A 137 -16.38 -6.09 1.99
N SER A 138 -16.64 -6.81 0.89
CA SER A 138 -17.53 -7.98 0.84
C SER A 138 -16.79 -9.30 1.06
N ALA A 139 -15.46 -9.34 0.95
CA ALA A 139 -14.66 -10.49 1.37
C ALA A 139 -14.93 -10.85 2.83
N ARG A 140 -15.06 -12.15 3.12
CA ARG A 140 -15.48 -12.69 4.43
C ARG A 140 -14.33 -13.37 5.18
N GLU A 141 -13.24 -13.64 4.50
CA GLU A 141 -12.00 -14.14 5.05
C GLU A 141 -11.44 -13.20 6.12
N SER A 142 -10.61 -13.75 7.01
CA SER A 142 -9.86 -12.93 7.97
C SER A 142 -9.06 -11.86 7.24
N VAL A 143 -8.98 -10.65 7.80
CA VAL A 143 -8.08 -9.61 7.28
C VAL A 143 -6.61 -9.93 7.53
N VAL A 144 -6.33 -10.76 8.53
CA VAL A 144 -4.96 -11.20 8.85
C VAL A 144 -4.51 -12.23 7.82
N LEU A 145 -3.27 -12.09 7.35
CA LEU A 145 -2.65 -12.87 6.29
C LEU A 145 -3.25 -12.63 4.90
N ASN A 146 -4.56 -12.76 4.73
CA ASN A 146 -5.20 -12.68 3.41
C ASN A 146 -5.11 -11.29 2.77
N PHE A 147 -5.12 -10.23 3.57
CA PHE A 147 -5.16 -8.85 3.07
C PHE A 147 -4.14 -7.91 3.71
N ASN A 148 -4.09 -7.85 5.05
CA ASN A 148 -3.26 -6.86 5.76
C ASN A 148 -1.76 -7.15 5.59
N PRO A 149 -0.99 -6.22 4.98
CA PRO A 149 0.46 -6.33 4.90
C PRO A 149 1.13 -5.57 6.06
N PHE A 150 2.47 -5.58 6.08
CA PHE A 150 3.25 -4.69 6.94
C PHE A 150 4.42 -4.03 6.21
N MET A 151 4.90 -2.91 6.75
CA MET A 151 6.12 -2.23 6.34
C MET A 151 6.94 -1.84 7.58
N SER A 152 8.14 -2.39 7.72
CA SER A 152 9.07 -2.06 8.79
C SER A 152 9.84 -0.79 8.48
N PHE A 153 10.07 0.03 9.52
CA PHE A 153 10.96 1.17 9.43
C PHE A 153 12.42 0.72 9.47
N ASN A 154 13.30 1.47 8.80
CA ASN A 154 14.72 1.46 9.15
C ASN A 154 14.92 1.91 10.61
N PRO A 155 15.95 1.43 11.32
CA PRO A 155 16.29 1.95 12.64
C PRO A 155 16.63 3.46 12.57
N ASP A 156 16.49 4.17 13.69
CA ASP A 156 17.07 5.51 13.78
C ASP A 156 18.60 5.36 13.60
N PRO A 157 19.25 6.17 12.73
CA PRO A 157 20.70 6.12 12.55
C PRO A 157 21.50 6.33 13.83
N LYS A 158 20.91 6.95 14.85
CA LYS A 158 21.50 7.12 16.18
C LYS A 158 20.98 6.01 17.11
N PRO A 159 21.82 5.03 17.49
CA PRO A 159 21.39 3.86 18.26
C PRO A 159 20.60 4.20 19.52
N GLU A 160 20.97 5.26 20.24
CA GLU A 160 20.34 5.71 21.47
C GLU A 160 18.87 6.17 21.30
N TYR A 161 18.45 6.55 20.08
CA TYR A 161 17.06 6.91 19.76
C TYR A 161 16.18 5.69 19.49
N ASN A 162 16.75 4.49 19.46
CA ASN A 162 16.00 3.24 19.32
C ASN A 162 15.53 2.66 20.68
N ASP A 163 15.66 3.39 21.79
CA ASP A 163 14.94 3.04 23.02
C ASP A 163 13.42 3.04 22.77
N GLN A 164 12.71 2.02 23.27
CA GLN A 164 11.29 1.83 23.00
C GLN A 164 10.44 3.04 23.41
N LEU A 165 10.69 3.64 24.58
CA LEU A 165 9.90 4.78 25.07
C LEU A 165 10.21 6.03 24.26
N VAL A 166 11.49 6.33 24.01
CA VAL A 166 11.91 7.48 23.20
C VAL A 166 11.34 7.37 21.79
N ARG A 167 11.50 6.23 21.15
CA ARG A 167 11.07 6.01 19.77
C ARG A 167 9.55 6.02 19.64
N ALA A 168 8.82 5.35 20.54
CA ALA A 168 7.37 5.38 20.56
C ALA A 168 6.83 6.81 20.72
N THR A 169 7.44 7.61 21.62
CA THR A 169 7.04 9.01 21.84
C THR A 169 7.24 9.85 20.58
N ASN A 170 8.42 9.76 19.95
CA ASN A 170 8.70 10.49 18.71
C ASN A 170 7.78 10.05 17.57
N MET A 171 7.54 8.74 17.40
CA MET A 171 6.63 8.22 16.38
C MET A 171 5.19 8.68 16.57
N VAL A 172 4.68 8.69 17.81
CA VAL A 172 3.35 9.22 18.12
C VAL A 172 3.27 10.70 17.78
N CYS A 173 4.24 11.51 18.23
CA CYS A 173 4.23 12.94 17.98
C CYS A 173 4.33 13.26 16.48
N SER A 174 5.23 12.61 15.75
CA SER A 174 5.37 12.78 14.29
C SER A 174 4.14 12.29 13.52
N ALA A 175 3.48 11.21 13.97
CA ALA A 175 2.22 10.76 13.36
C ALA A 175 1.08 11.78 13.56
N VAL A 176 0.97 12.38 14.75
CA VAL A 176 0.00 13.45 15.03
C VAL A 176 0.34 14.71 14.23
N ARG A 177 1.61 15.09 14.14
CA ARG A 177 2.09 16.19 13.28
C ARG A 177 1.74 15.95 11.81
N PHE A 178 1.91 14.72 11.30
CA PHE A 178 1.49 14.37 9.95
C PHE A 178 0.00 14.61 9.74
N MET A 179 -0.83 14.09 10.65
CA MET A 179 -2.28 14.27 10.58
C MET A 179 -2.65 15.75 10.56
N LYS A 180 -2.05 16.55 11.45
CA LYS A 180 -2.27 18.00 11.52
C LYS A 180 -1.85 18.70 10.24
N THR A 181 -0.68 18.36 9.70
CA THR A 181 -0.18 18.89 8.42
C THR A 181 -1.11 18.55 7.26
N LEU A 182 -1.63 17.32 7.21
CA LEU A 182 -2.63 16.89 6.22
C LEU A 182 -3.95 17.67 6.36
N ARG A 183 -4.52 17.73 7.57
CA ARG A 183 -5.82 18.38 7.84
C ARG A 183 -5.78 19.89 7.64
N ALA A 184 -4.64 20.53 7.91
CA ALA A 184 -4.44 21.95 7.66
C ALA A 184 -4.21 22.29 6.17
N GLY A 185 -4.15 21.29 5.28
CA GLY A 185 -3.84 21.50 3.86
C GLY A 185 -2.39 21.95 3.61
N LEU A 186 -1.48 21.63 4.55
CA LEU A 186 -0.07 22.02 4.55
C LEU A 186 0.88 20.90 4.12
N LEU A 187 0.38 19.67 3.97
CA LEU A 187 1.16 18.57 3.39
C LEU A 187 1.42 18.89 1.92
N GLU A 188 2.65 18.71 1.44
CA GLU A 188 2.94 18.88 0.01
C GLU A 188 2.09 17.90 -0.80
N PRO A 189 1.45 18.35 -1.89
CA PRO A 189 0.69 17.46 -2.76
C PRO A 189 1.54 16.27 -3.21
N GLU A 190 0.92 15.10 -3.30
CA GLU A 190 1.60 13.93 -3.84
C GLU A 190 1.80 14.09 -5.35
N VAL A 191 3.05 14.06 -5.82
CA VAL A 191 3.39 14.29 -7.21
C VAL A 191 4.52 13.35 -7.63
N PHE A 192 4.32 12.64 -8.73
CA PHE A 192 5.37 11.89 -9.37
C PHE A 192 6.14 12.79 -10.36
N HIS A 193 7.44 12.96 -10.14
CA HIS A 193 8.30 13.85 -10.92
C HIS A 193 9.21 13.04 -11.85
N LEU A 194 9.07 13.20 -13.18
CA LEU A 194 10.04 12.60 -14.11
C LEU A 194 11.41 13.30 -14.03
N ASN A 195 11.41 14.59 -13.69
CA ASN A 195 12.62 15.36 -13.45
C ASN A 195 12.41 16.30 -12.25
N PRO A 196 12.70 15.83 -11.02
CA PRO A 196 12.55 16.63 -9.80
C PRO A 196 13.31 17.95 -9.85
N ALA A 197 14.52 17.98 -10.42
CA ALA A 197 15.35 19.19 -10.50
C ALA A 197 14.68 20.36 -11.27
N LYS A 198 13.68 20.08 -12.11
CA LYS A 198 12.89 21.11 -12.80
C LYS A 198 11.52 21.34 -12.18
N SER A 199 10.87 20.28 -11.70
CA SER A 199 9.46 20.30 -11.34
C SER A 199 9.17 20.31 -9.84
N ASP A 200 10.12 19.87 -9.01
CA ASP A 200 10.06 19.95 -7.55
C ASP A 200 10.97 21.07 -7.03
N THR A 201 10.61 22.31 -7.35
CA THR A 201 11.38 23.51 -6.97
C THR A 201 10.49 24.55 -6.33
N ASP A 202 11.05 25.36 -5.44
CA ASP A 202 10.34 26.47 -4.81
C ASP A 202 9.78 27.46 -5.84
N SER A 203 10.51 27.70 -6.93
CA SER A 203 10.08 28.56 -8.02
C SER A 203 8.82 28.03 -8.69
N PHE A 204 8.77 26.73 -9.00
CA PHE A 204 7.57 26.09 -9.55
C PHE A 204 6.42 26.12 -8.53
N LYS A 205 6.66 25.77 -7.26
CA LYS A 205 5.66 25.77 -6.18
C LYS A 205 5.05 27.17 -5.96
N LYS A 206 5.87 28.23 -6.02
CA LYS A 206 5.42 29.64 -5.90
C LYS A 206 4.58 30.11 -7.09
N LEU A 207 4.79 29.53 -8.28
CA LEU A 207 4.00 29.82 -9.46
C LEU A 207 2.68 29.03 -9.46
N ILE A 208 2.76 27.71 -9.28
CA ILE A 208 1.62 26.81 -9.45
C ILE A 208 0.50 27.07 -8.43
N ARG A 209 0.83 27.53 -7.22
CA ARG A 209 -0.16 27.88 -6.19
C ARG A 209 -1.21 28.91 -6.63
N TRP A 210 -0.89 29.74 -7.64
CA TRP A 210 -1.81 30.76 -8.18
C TRP A 210 -2.67 30.23 -9.34
N VAL A 211 -2.34 29.06 -9.89
CA VAL A 211 -3.12 28.42 -10.93
C VAL A 211 -4.38 27.84 -10.30
N PRO A 212 -5.59 28.13 -10.81
CA PRO A 212 -6.82 27.59 -10.22
C PRO A 212 -6.83 26.05 -10.18
N PRO A 213 -7.37 25.42 -9.12
CA PRO A 213 -7.42 23.96 -9.00
C PRO A 213 -8.09 23.22 -10.17
N SER A 214 -8.96 23.90 -10.93
CA SER A 214 -9.61 23.36 -12.12
C SER A 214 -8.69 23.16 -13.32
N ILE A 215 -7.49 23.76 -13.31
CA ILE A 215 -6.49 23.62 -14.38
C ILE A 215 -5.06 23.40 -13.87
N SER A 216 -4.87 23.28 -12.55
CA SER A 216 -3.55 23.13 -11.92
C SER A 216 -2.77 21.90 -12.38
N TRP A 217 -3.46 20.79 -12.67
CA TRP A 217 -2.83 19.59 -13.21
C TRP A 217 -2.10 19.84 -14.54
N PHE A 218 -2.67 20.64 -15.45
CA PHE A 218 -2.02 20.99 -16.72
C PHE A 218 -0.71 21.76 -16.50
N GLY A 219 -0.66 22.62 -15.47
CA GLY A 219 0.56 23.32 -15.07
C GLY A 219 1.69 22.36 -14.65
N ALA A 220 1.36 21.33 -13.87
CA ALA A 220 2.31 20.27 -13.51
C ALA A 220 2.71 19.40 -14.71
N TYR A 221 1.74 19.05 -15.56
CA TYR A 221 1.98 18.24 -16.75
C TYR A 221 2.98 18.90 -17.71
N MET A 222 2.93 20.23 -17.90
CA MET A 222 3.87 20.99 -18.74
C MET A 222 5.34 20.88 -18.28
N VAL A 223 5.58 20.55 -17.01
CA VAL A 223 6.94 20.34 -16.46
C VAL A 223 7.24 18.86 -16.19
N ASN A 224 6.47 17.95 -16.81
CA ASN A 224 6.60 16.50 -16.66
C ASN A 224 6.43 16.01 -15.21
N ALA A 225 5.54 16.66 -14.47
CA ALA A 225 5.10 16.25 -13.14
C ALA A 225 3.64 15.78 -13.18
N TYR A 226 3.36 14.69 -12.47
CA TYR A 226 2.08 14.01 -12.47
C TYR A 226 1.52 13.99 -11.05
N PRO A 227 0.67 14.96 -10.68
CA PRO A 227 -0.04 14.93 -9.41
C PRO A 227 -0.86 13.64 -9.25
N LEU A 228 -0.89 13.10 -8.04
CA LEU A 228 -1.60 11.87 -7.72
C LEU A 228 -2.89 12.16 -6.93
N ASP A 229 -3.81 11.20 -6.98
CA ASP A 229 -5.04 11.19 -6.19
C ASP A 229 -4.71 11.06 -4.70
N MET A 230 -5.35 11.91 -3.90
CA MET A 230 -5.19 11.93 -2.44
C MET A 230 -6.53 11.71 -1.72
N SER A 231 -7.55 11.20 -2.43
CA SER A 231 -8.90 11.02 -1.87
C SER A 231 -8.96 9.99 -0.73
N GLN A 232 -7.97 9.10 -0.63
CA GLN A 232 -7.87 8.07 0.40
C GLN A 232 -7.16 8.54 1.68
N TYR A 233 -6.40 9.64 1.64
CA TYR A 233 -5.45 10.01 2.71
C TYR A 233 -6.14 10.31 4.04
N PHE A 234 -7.39 10.80 4.01
CA PHE A 234 -8.12 11.12 5.23
C PHE A 234 -8.39 9.87 6.09
N ARG A 235 -8.42 8.68 5.48
CA ARG A 235 -8.65 7.40 6.19
C ARG A 235 -7.42 6.89 6.94
N LEU A 236 -6.28 7.55 6.85
CA LEU A 236 -5.15 7.24 7.73
C LEU A 236 -5.57 7.38 9.20
N PHE A 237 -6.26 8.46 9.56
CA PHE A 237 -6.54 8.79 10.95
C PHE A 237 -8.01 8.64 11.31
N ASN A 238 -8.27 8.37 12.60
CA ASN A 238 -9.61 8.23 13.17
C ASN A 238 -10.51 7.24 12.44
N SER A 239 -9.92 6.24 11.79
CA SER A 239 -10.63 5.36 10.87
C SER A 239 -10.46 3.90 11.24
N THR A 240 -11.46 3.10 10.93
CA THR A 240 -11.46 1.65 11.15
C THR A 240 -12.46 0.96 10.21
N ARG A 241 -12.24 -0.32 9.96
CA ARG A 241 -13.17 -1.21 9.27
C ARG A 241 -14.10 -1.89 10.27
N ILE A 242 -15.39 -1.58 10.21
CA ILE A 242 -16.42 -2.18 11.06
C ILE A 242 -16.93 -3.47 10.40
N PRO A 243 -16.85 -4.63 11.07
CA PRO A 243 -17.43 -5.86 10.55
C PRO A 243 -18.96 -5.76 10.50
N LYS A 244 -19.53 -6.17 9.38
CA LYS A 244 -20.98 -6.24 9.15
C LYS A 244 -21.29 -7.48 8.33
N TYR A 245 -22.50 -8.02 8.44
CA TYR A 245 -22.90 -9.15 7.61
C TYR A 245 -22.83 -8.81 6.12
N LYS A 246 -22.29 -9.74 5.32
CA LYS A 246 -22.11 -9.64 3.85
C LYS A 246 -21.14 -8.58 3.35
N ARG A 247 -21.14 -7.37 3.92
CA ARG A 247 -20.26 -6.28 3.52
C ARG A 247 -19.95 -5.34 4.68
N ASP A 248 -18.67 -5.22 4.98
CA ASP A 248 -18.12 -4.37 6.03
C ASP A 248 -18.24 -2.87 5.69
N GLU A 249 -18.03 -2.03 6.69
CA GLU A 249 -18.15 -0.58 6.58
C GLU A 249 -16.85 0.12 6.98
N LEU A 250 -16.44 1.16 6.23
CA LEU A 250 -15.31 2.01 6.58
C LEU A 250 -15.78 3.25 7.35
N LEU A 251 -15.56 3.25 8.66
CA LEU A 251 -15.91 4.36 9.54
C LEU A 251 -14.74 5.33 9.68
N THR A 252 -15.04 6.63 9.74
CA THR A 252 -14.10 7.68 10.13
C THR A 252 -14.78 8.69 11.06
N ASP A 253 -14.21 8.95 12.23
CA ASP A 253 -14.69 9.98 13.17
C ASP A 253 -13.61 11.02 13.47
N ASN A 254 -13.59 12.09 12.67
CA ASN A 254 -12.58 13.14 12.77
C ASN A 254 -12.63 13.97 14.07
N LYS A 255 -13.60 13.74 14.96
CA LYS A 255 -13.68 14.41 16.27
C LYS A 255 -12.85 13.71 17.35
N GLY A 256 -12.34 12.50 17.12
CA GLY A 256 -11.51 11.80 18.10
C GLY A 256 -10.15 12.48 18.29
N HIS A 257 -9.76 12.71 19.54
CA HIS A 257 -8.51 13.38 19.95
C HIS A 257 -7.49 12.41 20.60
N HIS A 258 -7.92 11.18 20.87
CA HIS A 258 -7.17 10.20 21.65
C HIS A 258 -6.41 9.18 20.80
N LEU A 259 -5.31 8.70 21.37
CA LEU A 259 -4.55 7.56 20.87
C LEU A 259 -5.09 6.27 21.50
N LEU A 260 -5.16 5.19 20.73
CA LEU A 260 -5.31 3.83 21.26
C LEU A 260 -3.92 3.21 21.42
N VAL A 261 -3.62 2.67 22.60
CA VAL A 261 -2.39 1.92 22.87
C VAL A 261 -2.74 0.52 23.33
N ILE A 262 -2.08 -0.50 22.79
CA ILE A 262 -2.21 -1.89 23.21
C ILE A 262 -0.87 -2.39 23.76
N LYS A 263 -0.88 -2.91 24.99
CA LYS A 263 0.28 -3.57 25.62
C LYS A 263 -0.19 -4.83 26.32
N ARG A 264 0.43 -5.98 26.02
CA ARG A 264 0.02 -7.30 26.53
C ARG A 264 -1.48 -7.58 26.31
N GLY A 265 -2.04 -7.12 25.20
CA GLY A 265 -3.48 -7.25 24.91
C GLY A 265 -4.42 -6.44 25.82
N ASN A 266 -3.90 -5.58 26.70
CA ASN A 266 -4.68 -4.59 27.42
C ASN A 266 -4.77 -3.31 26.58
N LEU A 267 -5.96 -2.70 26.51
CA LEU A 267 -6.23 -1.51 25.70
C LEU A 267 -6.24 -0.27 26.60
N TYR A 268 -5.51 0.76 26.19
CA TYR A 268 -5.42 2.04 26.88
C TYR A 268 -5.74 3.17 25.92
N VAL A 269 -6.32 4.25 26.44
CA VAL A 269 -6.50 5.49 25.68
C VAL A 269 -6.02 6.69 26.50
N PHE A 270 -5.46 7.67 25.80
CA PHE A 270 -5.21 9.01 26.33
C PHE A 270 -5.27 10.03 25.20
N ASP A 271 -5.59 11.28 25.52
CA ASP A 271 -5.67 12.35 24.53
C ASP A 271 -4.27 12.70 23.99
N ALA A 272 -4.10 12.65 22.67
CA ALA A 272 -2.88 13.12 22.00
C ALA A 272 -3.03 14.57 21.49
N LEU A 273 -4.25 15.08 21.49
CA LEU A 273 -4.59 16.47 21.20
C LEU A 273 -5.28 17.12 22.41
N ASP A 274 -4.95 18.38 22.69
CA ASP A 274 -5.67 19.16 23.68
C ASP A 274 -7.06 19.62 23.17
N ARG A 275 -7.79 20.38 23.99
CA ARG A 275 -9.13 20.89 23.66
C ARG A 275 -9.13 21.89 22.50
N ASP A 276 -8.01 22.56 22.26
CA ASP A 276 -7.81 23.52 21.19
C ASP A 276 -7.31 22.84 19.90
N GLY A 277 -7.09 21.51 19.96
CA GLY A 277 -6.62 20.69 18.85
C GLY A 277 -5.10 20.74 18.64
N ASN A 278 -4.32 21.26 19.60
CA ASN A 278 -2.86 21.24 19.57
C ASN A 278 -2.33 19.88 20.01
N LEU A 279 -1.15 19.50 19.51
CA LEU A 279 -0.43 18.34 20.04
C LEU A 279 -0.11 18.60 21.52
N ILE A 280 -0.51 17.67 22.42
CA ILE A 280 -0.06 17.75 23.82
C ILE A 280 1.47 17.69 23.89
N LYS A 281 2.07 18.26 24.94
CA LYS A 281 3.53 18.39 24.98
C LYS A 281 4.20 17.01 24.83
N PRO A 282 5.28 16.89 24.02
CA PRO A 282 5.97 15.59 23.84
C PRO A 282 6.41 14.94 25.17
N ALA A 283 6.79 15.72 26.18
CA ALA A 283 7.11 15.22 27.51
C ALA A 283 5.90 14.64 28.26
N GLU A 284 4.68 15.12 28.00
CA GLU A 284 3.43 14.57 28.55
C GLU A 284 3.07 13.25 27.84
N VAL A 285 3.21 13.18 26.50
CA VAL A 285 3.12 11.91 25.74
C VAL A 285 4.09 10.87 26.30
N GLN A 286 5.34 11.27 26.53
CA GLN A 286 6.37 10.41 27.12
C GLN A 286 5.97 9.92 28.52
N ALA A 287 5.38 10.78 29.36
CA ALA A 287 4.90 10.40 30.69
C ALA A 287 3.74 9.38 30.64
N HIS A 288 2.81 9.55 29.70
CA HIS A 288 1.69 8.62 29.51
C HIS A 288 2.15 7.26 28.96
N LEU A 289 3.06 7.25 27.98
CA LEU A 289 3.63 6.01 27.45
C LEU A 289 4.50 5.29 28.49
N LYS A 290 5.29 6.03 29.28
CA LYS A 290 6.07 5.46 30.39
C LYS A 290 5.15 4.82 31.44
N TYR A 291 4.03 5.46 31.75
CA TYR A 291 3.01 4.92 32.66
C TYR A 291 2.46 3.58 32.14
N ILE A 292 2.06 3.50 30.87
CA ILE A 292 1.57 2.26 30.25
C ILE A 292 2.67 1.18 30.21
N LEU A 293 3.91 1.54 29.84
CA LEU A 293 5.03 0.59 29.85
C LEU A 293 5.30 0.04 31.26
N SER A 294 5.11 0.85 32.30
CA SER A 294 5.29 0.46 33.69
C SER A 294 4.12 -0.34 34.27
N ASP A 295 2.97 -0.40 33.59
CA ASP A 295 1.81 -1.17 34.07
C ASP A 295 2.15 -2.67 34.14
N PRO A 296 2.12 -3.28 35.35
CA PRO A 296 2.48 -4.69 35.55
C PRO A 296 1.36 -5.67 35.14
N THR A 297 0.19 -5.17 34.73
CA THR A 297 -0.96 -5.99 34.35
C THR A 297 -0.55 -7.04 33.30
N LYS A 298 -0.91 -8.29 33.58
CA LYS A 298 -0.63 -9.43 32.71
C LYS A 298 -1.58 -9.43 31.50
N THR A 299 -1.29 -10.29 30.53
CA THR A 299 -2.21 -10.53 29.42
C THR A 299 -3.57 -11.00 29.95
N PRO A 300 -4.70 -10.39 29.51
CA PRO A 300 -6.03 -10.85 29.90
C PRO A 300 -6.25 -12.31 29.51
N SER A 301 -7.04 -13.04 30.31
CA SER A 301 -7.45 -14.42 29.95
C SER A 301 -8.20 -14.47 28.61
N PHE A 302 -8.89 -13.37 28.26
CA PHE A 302 -9.67 -13.23 27.03
C PHE A 302 -9.28 -11.92 26.32
N PRO A 303 -8.16 -11.90 25.56
CA PRO A 303 -7.70 -10.69 24.88
C PRO A 303 -8.61 -10.35 23.70
N LEU A 304 -9.22 -9.17 23.68
CA LEU A 304 -10.21 -8.79 22.66
C LEU A 304 -9.62 -8.61 21.26
N GLY A 305 -8.33 -8.25 21.14
CA GLY A 305 -7.70 -7.98 19.84
C GLY A 305 -7.80 -9.14 18.86
N VAL A 306 -7.81 -10.39 19.37
CA VAL A 306 -7.87 -11.59 18.54
C VAL A 306 -9.20 -11.72 17.78
N LEU A 307 -10.27 -11.10 18.28
CA LEU A 307 -11.57 -11.10 17.60
C LEU A 307 -11.52 -10.40 16.24
N THR A 308 -10.64 -9.40 16.05
CA THR A 308 -10.52 -8.72 14.75
C THR A 308 -9.78 -9.57 13.72
N SER A 309 -9.30 -10.76 14.09
CA SER A 309 -8.69 -11.75 13.19
C SER A 309 -9.66 -12.83 12.71
N GLU A 310 -10.91 -12.81 13.14
CA GLU A 310 -11.92 -13.79 12.72
C GLU A 310 -12.40 -13.60 11.29
N ASN A 311 -13.11 -14.61 10.78
CA ASN A 311 -14.01 -14.45 9.65
C ASN A 311 -14.93 -13.22 9.88
N ARG A 312 -15.18 -12.43 8.85
CA ARG A 312 -15.87 -11.14 8.99
C ARG A 312 -17.30 -11.26 9.49
N ASP A 313 -18.03 -12.32 9.12
CA ASP A 313 -19.40 -12.55 9.60
C ASP A 313 -19.41 -13.08 11.04
N THR A 314 -18.46 -13.95 11.41
CA THR A 314 -18.23 -14.36 12.81
C THR A 314 -17.93 -13.15 13.68
N TRP A 315 -17.00 -12.30 13.23
CA TRP A 315 -16.63 -11.09 13.94
C TRP A 315 -17.80 -10.09 14.02
N ALA A 316 -18.59 -9.93 12.95
CA ALA A 316 -19.78 -9.09 12.97
C ALA A 316 -20.77 -9.52 14.07
N GLY A 317 -21.02 -10.83 14.19
CA GLY A 317 -21.89 -11.38 15.24
C GLY A 317 -21.34 -11.17 16.66
N LEU A 318 -20.04 -11.44 16.87
CA LEU A 318 -19.41 -11.24 18.18
C LEU A 318 -19.30 -9.76 18.56
N ARG A 319 -19.08 -8.86 17.59
CA ARG A 319 -19.08 -7.41 17.81
C ARG A 319 -20.46 -6.91 18.21
N GLN A 320 -21.54 -7.43 17.61
CA GLN A 320 -22.90 -7.11 18.04
C GLN A 320 -23.14 -7.55 19.49
N LYS A 321 -22.68 -8.73 19.88
CA LYS A 321 -22.77 -9.22 21.27
C LYS A 321 -21.97 -8.36 22.25
N LEU A 322 -20.83 -7.80 21.85
CA LEU A 322 -20.11 -6.80 22.65
C LEU A 322 -20.97 -5.54 22.86
N LEU A 323 -21.67 -5.06 21.83
CA LEU A 323 -22.58 -3.92 21.94
C LEU A 323 -23.74 -4.23 22.88
N ASP A 324 -24.37 -5.39 22.73
CA ASP A 324 -25.51 -5.83 23.55
C ASP A 324 -25.11 -6.00 25.03
N ALA A 325 -23.87 -6.40 25.30
CA ALA A 325 -23.29 -6.44 26.66
C ALA A 325 -22.95 -5.06 27.25
N GLY A 326 -23.21 -3.97 26.52
CA GLY A 326 -23.01 -2.59 26.97
C GLY A 326 -21.61 -2.02 26.71
N ASN A 327 -20.82 -2.60 25.80
CA ASN A 327 -19.46 -2.14 25.50
C ASN A 327 -19.39 -1.02 24.44
N GLY A 328 -20.53 -0.42 24.06
CA GLY A 328 -20.59 0.56 22.98
C GLY A 328 -19.65 1.77 23.15
N ALA A 329 -19.54 2.33 24.36
CA ALA A 329 -18.65 3.46 24.62
C ALA A 329 -17.16 3.08 24.49
N ALA A 330 -16.78 1.88 24.97
CA ALA A 330 -15.40 1.40 24.85
C ALA A 330 -15.04 1.07 23.40
N LEU A 331 -15.93 0.42 22.66
CA LEU A 331 -15.75 0.17 21.23
C LEU A 331 -15.65 1.47 20.44
N HIS A 332 -16.47 2.46 20.74
CA HIS A 332 -16.38 3.76 20.08
C HIS A 332 -15.02 4.42 20.29
N LEU A 333 -14.43 4.34 21.49
CA LEU A 333 -13.06 4.83 21.74
C LEU A 333 -12.01 4.08 20.91
N VAL A 334 -12.15 2.77 20.74
CA VAL A 334 -11.27 1.97 19.87
C VAL A 334 -11.42 2.40 18.41
N ASP A 335 -12.65 2.50 17.92
CA ASP A 335 -12.97 2.83 16.53
C ASP A 335 -12.48 4.24 16.15
N SER A 336 -12.73 5.23 17.01
CA SER A 336 -12.48 6.66 16.71
C SER A 336 -11.08 7.15 17.08
N ALA A 337 -10.23 6.34 17.71
CA ALA A 337 -8.86 6.73 18.05
C ALA A 337 -8.07 7.19 16.80
N LEU A 338 -7.12 8.11 16.97
CA LEU A 338 -6.30 8.66 15.87
C LEU A 338 -5.68 7.53 15.04
N PHE A 339 -5.04 6.58 15.70
CA PHE A 339 -4.50 5.32 15.17
C PHE A 339 -4.26 4.36 16.36
N CYS A 340 -3.74 3.17 16.12
CA CYS A 340 -3.35 2.23 17.17
C CYS A 340 -1.83 2.17 17.33
N LEU A 341 -1.32 2.26 18.56
CA LEU A 341 0.07 2.00 18.91
C LEU A 341 0.15 0.65 19.65
N CYS A 342 0.96 -0.28 19.15
CA CYS A 342 1.19 -1.58 19.79
C CYS A 342 2.59 -1.56 20.43
N LEU A 343 2.67 -1.72 21.74
CA LEU A 343 3.93 -1.82 22.48
C LEU A 343 4.20 -3.29 22.79
N ASP A 344 5.07 -3.90 22.00
CA ASP A 344 5.47 -5.30 22.16
C ASP A 344 6.64 -5.41 23.14
N GLU A 345 6.69 -6.51 23.89
CA GLU A 345 7.77 -6.75 24.85
C GLU A 345 8.88 -7.67 24.29
N GLU A 346 8.71 -8.09 23.04
CA GLU A 346 9.65 -8.96 22.34
C GLU A 346 10.85 -8.16 21.83
N VAL A 347 12.02 -8.80 21.85
CA VAL A 347 13.23 -8.34 21.18
C VAL A 347 13.34 -9.11 19.86
N MET A 348 13.50 -8.38 18.77
CA MET A 348 13.55 -8.97 17.44
C MET A 348 14.90 -9.66 17.22
N ARG A 349 14.88 -10.84 16.58
CA ARG A 349 16.06 -11.71 16.47
C ARG A 349 16.70 -11.62 15.09
N ASP A 350 15.85 -11.68 14.07
CA ASP A 350 16.22 -11.70 12.66
C ASP A 350 15.03 -11.20 11.82
N HIS A 351 15.22 -11.10 10.49
CA HIS A 351 14.18 -10.66 9.56
C HIS A 351 12.94 -11.58 9.54
N ILE A 352 13.09 -12.86 9.89
CA ILE A 352 11.99 -13.83 9.95
C ILE A 352 11.11 -13.52 11.16
N HIS A 353 11.73 -13.34 12.33
CA HIS A 353 11.04 -12.98 13.57
C HIS A 353 10.33 -11.63 13.42
N ILE A 354 11.00 -10.63 12.84
CA ILE A 354 10.39 -9.34 12.51
C ILE A 354 9.16 -9.55 11.63
N SER A 355 9.27 -10.32 10.55
CA SER A 355 8.17 -10.50 9.62
C SER A 355 6.95 -11.15 10.25
N HIS A 356 7.13 -12.20 11.04
CA HIS A 356 6.02 -12.82 11.77
C HIS A 356 5.39 -11.84 12.78
N ASN A 357 6.20 -11.13 13.57
CA ASN A 357 5.69 -10.20 14.57
C ASN A 357 4.92 -9.01 13.95
N MET A 358 5.44 -8.44 12.87
CA MET A 358 4.85 -7.25 12.23
C MET A 358 3.67 -7.59 11.31
N LEU A 359 3.64 -8.79 10.72
CA LEU A 359 2.52 -9.24 9.88
C LEU A 359 1.31 -9.67 10.71
N HIS A 360 1.53 -10.46 11.77
CA HIS A 360 0.44 -11.00 12.57
C HIS A 360 0.69 -10.98 14.08
N GLY A 361 1.91 -11.11 14.58
CA GLY A 361 2.16 -11.21 16.02
C GLY A 361 1.45 -12.42 16.65
N ASP A 362 1.09 -12.32 17.93
CA ASP A 362 0.42 -13.38 18.70
C ASP A 362 -1.11 -13.34 18.67
N GLY A 363 -1.69 -12.39 17.91
CA GLY A 363 -3.13 -12.14 17.84
C GLY A 363 -3.69 -11.32 19.00
N CYS A 364 -2.94 -11.14 20.08
CA CYS A 364 -3.45 -10.52 21.31
C CYS A 364 -3.14 -9.02 21.38
N ASN A 365 -2.01 -8.58 20.81
CA ASN A 365 -1.51 -7.21 20.93
C ASN A 365 -1.73 -6.36 19.66
N ARG A 366 -2.82 -6.60 18.91
CA ARG A 366 -3.17 -5.90 17.66
C ARG A 366 -4.66 -5.61 17.59
N TRP A 367 -5.04 -4.57 16.84
CA TRP A 367 -6.41 -4.33 16.40
C TRP A 367 -6.44 -4.21 14.87
N TYR A 368 -6.61 -5.34 14.19
CA TYR A 368 -6.40 -5.46 12.73
C TYR A 368 -7.41 -4.68 11.89
N ASP A 369 -8.54 -4.29 12.47
CA ASP A 369 -9.54 -3.45 11.81
C ASP A 369 -9.14 -1.97 11.77
N LYS A 370 -8.13 -1.54 12.53
CA LYS A 370 -7.71 -0.13 12.53
C LYS A 370 -7.09 0.21 11.18
N SER A 371 -7.31 1.43 10.69
CA SER A 371 -6.69 1.92 9.44
C SER A 371 -5.21 1.54 9.35
N PHE A 372 -4.48 1.79 10.44
CA PHE A 372 -3.16 1.24 10.68
C PHE A 372 -2.84 1.14 12.18
N SER A 373 -1.85 0.29 12.49
CA SER A 373 -1.17 0.21 13.76
C SER A 373 0.32 0.51 13.57
N ILE A 374 0.89 1.38 14.41
CA ILE A 374 2.36 1.44 14.58
C ILE A 374 2.72 0.41 15.64
N ILE A 375 3.63 -0.51 15.33
CA ILE A 375 4.12 -1.54 16.24
C ILE A 375 5.53 -1.16 16.67
N LEU A 376 5.80 -1.14 17.98
CA LEU A 376 7.11 -0.87 18.58
C LEU A 376 7.52 -2.05 19.46
N ALA A 377 8.52 -2.80 19.01
CA ALA A 377 9.18 -3.85 19.79
C ALA A 377 10.05 -3.27 20.91
N LYS A 378 10.49 -4.13 21.84
CA LYS A 378 11.25 -3.73 23.02
C LYS A 378 12.63 -3.16 22.70
N ASP A 379 13.22 -3.60 21.60
CA ASP A 379 14.48 -3.10 21.05
C ASP A 379 14.29 -1.87 20.14
N GLY A 380 13.07 -1.32 20.10
CA GLY A 380 12.71 -0.19 19.26
C GLY A 380 12.49 -0.54 17.80
N GLN A 381 12.56 -1.81 17.36
CA GLN A 381 12.17 -2.16 16.00
C GLN A 381 10.71 -1.73 15.77
N ALA A 382 10.48 -0.99 14.68
CA ALA A 382 9.19 -0.40 14.39
C ALA A 382 8.64 -0.86 13.04
N ALA A 383 7.32 -0.95 12.94
CA ALA A 383 6.62 -1.21 11.69
C ALA A 383 5.22 -0.61 11.65
N ILE A 384 4.64 -0.53 10.46
CA ILE A 384 3.23 -0.26 10.23
C ILE A 384 2.56 -1.53 9.74
N ASN A 385 1.54 -2.00 10.45
CA ASN A 385 0.56 -2.98 9.96
C ASN A 385 -0.71 -2.21 9.60
N PHE A 386 -1.30 -2.43 8.42
CA PHE A 386 -2.43 -1.64 7.96
C PHE A 386 -3.55 -2.45 7.32
N GLU A 387 -4.78 -1.99 7.52
CA GLU A 387 -5.98 -2.62 6.93
C GLU A 387 -6.05 -2.27 5.44
N HIS A 388 -6.15 -3.27 4.57
CA HIS A 388 -5.97 -3.05 3.14
C HIS A 388 -7.23 -2.47 2.43
N SER A 389 -8.44 -2.66 2.96
CA SER A 389 -9.65 -2.33 2.22
C SER A 389 -9.85 -0.83 1.99
N TRP A 390 -9.31 0.04 2.86
CA TRP A 390 -9.54 1.49 2.77
C TRP A 390 -8.70 2.22 1.71
N GLY A 391 -7.62 1.62 1.21
CA GLY A 391 -6.73 2.29 0.25
C GLY A 391 -5.64 1.40 -0.36
N ASP A 392 -4.82 2.00 -1.22
CA ASP A 392 -3.83 1.26 -2.05
C ASP A 392 -2.39 1.31 -1.51
N GLY A 393 -2.19 1.71 -0.26
CA GLY A 393 -0.86 1.78 0.37
C GLY A 393 -0.04 3.03 0.05
N VAL A 394 -0.34 3.79 -1.01
CA VAL A 394 0.38 5.05 -1.35
C VAL A 394 0.35 6.05 -0.19
N ALA A 395 -0.82 6.24 0.43
CA ALA A 395 -0.97 7.11 1.59
C ALA A 395 -0.15 6.61 2.80
N VAL A 396 -0.07 5.28 2.99
CA VAL A 396 0.72 4.67 4.08
C VAL A 396 2.21 4.86 3.85
N LEU A 397 2.69 4.66 2.61
CA LEU A 397 4.09 4.88 2.26
C LEU A 397 4.48 6.35 2.43
N ARG A 398 3.62 7.30 2.01
CA ARG A 398 3.83 8.73 2.25
C ARG A 398 3.92 9.04 3.74
N PHE A 399 2.98 8.51 4.52
CA PHE A 399 2.98 8.64 5.98
C PHE A 399 4.29 8.10 6.60
N GLN A 400 4.70 6.89 6.23
CA GLN A 400 5.92 6.27 6.74
C GLN A 400 7.17 7.10 6.42
N ASN A 401 7.30 7.59 5.19
CA ASN A 401 8.44 8.40 4.76
C ASN A 401 8.56 9.70 5.56
N GLU A 402 7.45 10.41 5.72
CA GLU A 402 7.41 11.70 6.43
C GLU A 402 7.61 11.52 7.94
N VAL A 403 7.01 10.48 8.54
CA VAL A 403 7.22 10.15 9.96
C VAL A 403 8.66 9.74 10.20
N PHE A 404 9.23 8.85 9.39
CA PHE A 404 10.63 8.45 9.52
C PHE A 404 11.54 9.67 9.48
N LYS A 405 11.40 10.50 8.43
CA LYS A 405 12.17 11.72 8.27
C LYS A 405 12.06 12.66 9.47
N ASP A 406 10.84 12.96 9.93
CA ASP A 406 10.62 13.87 11.07
C ASP A 406 11.23 13.31 12.35
N THR A 407 11.08 12.00 12.63
CA THR A 407 11.65 11.37 13.82
C THR A 407 13.18 11.33 13.82
N THR A 408 13.82 11.11 12.67
CA THR A 408 15.29 10.98 12.58
C THR A 408 16.01 12.32 12.42
N GLU A 409 15.40 13.29 11.74
CA GLU A 409 16.00 14.61 11.52
C GLU A 409 15.66 15.60 12.64
N LYS A 410 14.45 15.52 13.20
CA LYS A 410 13.91 16.49 14.18
C LYS A 410 13.14 15.80 15.32
N PRO A 411 13.77 14.86 16.05
CA PRO A 411 13.12 14.22 17.20
C PRO A 411 12.70 15.27 18.23
N LEU A 412 11.50 15.11 18.79
CA LEU A 412 10.93 16.03 19.78
C LEU A 412 11.35 15.66 21.22
N VAL A 413 11.71 14.40 21.44
CA VAL A 413 12.33 13.92 22.67
C VAL A 413 13.60 13.15 22.34
N GLY A 414 14.60 13.24 23.22
CA GLY A 414 15.83 12.45 23.13
C GLY A 414 16.00 11.52 24.33
N PRO A 415 17.09 10.72 24.37
CA PRO A 415 17.34 9.77 25.45
C PRO A 415 17.49 10.42 26.84
N GLY A 416 17.91 11.69 26.90
CA GLY A 416 18.00 12.46 28.14
C GLY A 416 16.73 13.22 28.53
N SER A 417 15.69 13.23 27.67
CA SER A 417 14.44 13.94 27.93
C SER A 417 13.71 13.33 29.12
N GLN A 418 13.35 14.18 30.09
CA GLN A 418 12.58 13.76 31.25
C GLN A 418 11.09 13.82 30.94
N PRO A 419 10.33 12.76 31.25
CA PRO A 419 8.87 12.81 31.20
C PRO A 419 8.33 13.95 32.07
N ALA A 420 7.25 14.59 31.61
CA ALA A 420 6.61 15.66 32.37
C ALA A 420 6.06 15.14 33.71
N ALA A 421 6.08 15.98 34.74
CA ALA A 421 5.45 15.70 36.03
C ALA A 421 3.93 15.91 35.93
N VAL A 422 3.23 14.98 35.30
CA VAL A 422 1.77 14.98 35.12
C VAL A 422 1.13 13.74 35.73
N ASP A 423 -0.13 13.83 36.11
CA ASP A 423 -0.90 12.69 36.62
C ASP A 423 -1.40 11.80 35.47
N SER A 424 -0.54 10.90 35.02
CA SER A 424 -0.90 9.89 34.00
C SER A 424 -2.00 8.93 34.48
N SER A 425 -2.21 8.75 35.78
CA SER A 425 -3.25 7.83 36.28
C SER A 425 -4.67 8.35 36.06
N SER A 426 -4.84 9.68 36.02
CA SER A 426 -6.09 10.34 35.65
C SER A 426 -6.25 10.53 34.15
N ALA A 427 -5.15 10.70 33.40
CA ALA A 427 -5.17 10.96 31.97
C ALA A 427 -5.25 9.69 31.10
N VAL A 428 -4.63 8.59 31.54
CA VAL A 428 -4.62 7.32 30.82
C VAL A 428 -5.73 6.43 31.35
N ARG A 429 -6.65 6.06 30.46
CA ARG A 429 -7.75 5.13 30.79
C ARG A 429 -7.48 3.77 30.19
N ARG A 430 -7.35 2.74 31.04
CA ARG A 430 -7.46 1.35 30.60
C ARG A 430 -8.92 1.03 30.28
N LEU A 431 -9.20 0.49 29.10
CA LEU A 431 -10.53 0.11 28.68
C LEU A 431 -10.91 -1.24 29.28
N GLU A 432 -12.10 -1.31 29.86
CA GLU A 432 -12.67 -2.54 30.41
C GLU A 432 -13.86 -2.97 29.57
N PHE A 433 -13.97 -4.28 29.34
CA PHE A 433 -15.03 -4.87 28.52
C PHE A 433 -15.80 -5.89 29.35
N LYS A 434 -17.12 -5.80 29.31
CA LYS A 434 -18.05 -6.78 29.86
C LYS A 434 -18.14 -7.96 28.91
N LEU A 435 -17.65 -9.11 29.36
CA LEU A 435 -17.62 -10.35 28.57
C LEU A 435 -18.59 -11.38 29.15
N THR A 436 -19.62 -11.71 28.37
CA THR A 436 -20.48 -12.87 28.63
C THR A 436 -19.72 -14.17 28.38
N ASP A 437 -20.23 -15.30 28.83
CA ASP A 437 -19.58 -16.60 28.59
C ASP A 437 -19.51 -16.95 27.11
N GLU A 438 -20.49 -16.50 26.32
CA GLU A 438 -20.47 -16.63 24.87
C GLU A 438 -19.36 -15.80 24.23
N LEU A 439 -19.12 -14.57 24.69
CA LEU A 439 -18.00 -13.74 24.22
C LEU A 439 -16.65 -14.37 24.60
N LYS A 440 -16.52 -14.91 25.82
CA LYS A 440 -15.32 -15.62 26.26
C LYS A 440 -15.04 -16.84 25.36
N ALA A 441 -16.06 -17.64 25.06
CA ALA A 441 -15.96 -18.77 24.14
C ALA A 441 -15.57 -18.32 22.72
N GLY A 442 -16.16 -17.22 22.22
CA GLY A 442 -15.81 -16.62 20.94
C GLY A 442 -14.35 -16.16 20.87
N ILE A 443 -13.83 -15.55 21.95
CA ILE A 443 -12.42 -15.14 22.05
C ILE A 443 -11.49 -16.36 22.05
N THR A 444 -11.81 -17.40 22.81
CA THR A 444 -11.04 -18.66 22.80
C THR A 444 -11.01 -19.25 21.39
N LYS A 445 -12.17 -19.31 20.72
CA LYS A 445 -12.26 -19.87 19.37
C LYS A 445 -11.48 -19.05 18.34
N ALA A 446 -11.57 -17.73 18.42
CA ALA A 446 -10.80 -16.82 17.58
C ALA A 446 -9.30 -17.03 17.76
N LYS A 447 -8.83 -17.26 19.00
CA LYS A 447 -7.43 -17.58 19.28
C LYS A 447 -7.00 -18.91 18.69
N GLU A 448 -7.81 -19.96 18.80
CA GLU A 448 -7.55 -21.25 18.15
C GLU A 448 -7.46 -21.11 16.63
N ASN A 449 -8.42 -20.42 16.02
CA ASN A 449 -8.47 -20.20 14.57
C ASN A 449 -7.26 -19.40 14.09
N PHE A 450 -6.89 -18.34 14.81
CA PHE A 450 -5.69 -17.55 14.56
C PHE A 450 -4.43 -18.42 14.61
N GLN A 451 -4.23 -19.18 15.69
CA GLN A 451 -3.08 -20.07 15.86
C GLN A 451 -3.00 -21.14 14.76
N ALA A 452 -4.13 -21.71 14.38
CA ALA A 452 -4.22 -22.69 13.30
C ALA A 452 -3.90 -22.09 11.92
N ALA A 453 -4.19 -20.79 11.70
CA ALA A 453 -3.85 -20.09 10.47
C ALA A 453 -2.36 -19.72 10.42
N VAL A 454 -1.82 -19.08 11.46
CA VAL A 454 -0.43 -18.60 11.49
C VAL A 454 0.59 -19.72 11.57
N SER A 455 0.25 -20.86 12.19
CA SER A 455 1.14 -22.04 12.27
C SER A 455 1.44 -22.68 10.90
N LYS A 456 0.63 -22.36 9.89
CA LYS A 456 0.82 -22.84 8.51
C LYS A 456 1.69 -21.90 7.68
N LEU A 457 1.95 -20.69 8.16
CA LEU A 457 2.73 -19.69 7.43
C LEU A 457 4.22 -19.90 7.69
N THR A 458 5.01 -19.97 6.64
CA THR A 458 6.47 -19.88 6.70
C THR A 458 6.91 -18.59 6.03
N ILE A 459 7.81 -17.85 6.65
CA ILE A 459 8.44 -16.66 6.07
C ILE A 459 9.96 -16.87 6.06
N ASP A 460 10.60 -16.44 4.99
CA ASP A 460 12.05 -16.35 4.92
C ASP A 460 12.46 -15.11 4.12
N ALA A 461 13.69 -14.66 4.34
CA ALA A 461 14.22 -13.46 3.71
C ALA A 461 15.62 -13.71 3.14
N MET A 462 15.95 -13.02 2.05
CA MET A 462 17.28 -13.05 1.46
C MET A 462 17.78 -11.65 1.09
N GLU A 463 19.09 -11.50 1.10
CA GLU A 463 19.81 -10.33 0.60
C GLU A 463 20.83 -10.77 -0.46
N PHE A 464 20.64 -10.33 -1.69
CA PHE A 464 21.59 -10.56 -2.77
C PHE A 464 22.56 -9.37 -2.88
N LYS A 465 23.80 -9.57 -2.42
CA LYS A 465 24.80 -8.50 -2.25
C LYS A 465 25.79 -8.31 -3.41
N LYS A 466 25.67 -9.10 -4.49
CA LYS A 466 26.57 -8.98 -5.65
C LYS A 466 26.29 -7.70 -6.48
N GLY A 467 25.08 -7.15 -6.40
CA GLY A 467 24.73 -5.89 -7.02
C GLY A 467 23.23 -5.59 -6.96
N GLY A 468 22.86 -4.39 -7.43
CA GLY A 468 21.48 -3.91 -7.43
C GLY A 468 21.20 -2.91 -8.54
N LYS A 469 20.51 -1.82 -8.18
CA LYS A 469 20.00 -0.79 -9.09
C LYS A 469 21.08 -0.17 -9.96
N GLU A 470 22.27 0.10 -9.40
CA GLU A 470 23.34 0.78 -10.14
C GLU A 470 23.91 -0.10 -11.26
N GLN A 471 24.23 -1.35 -10.95
CA GLN A 471 24.79 -2.31 -11.89
C GLN A 471 23.81 -2.60 -13.04
N LEU A 472 22.54 -2.83 -12.70
CA LEU A 472 21.49 -3.11 -13.70
C LEU A 472 21.23 -1.91 -14.61
N LYS A 473 21.23 -0.69 -14.06
CA LYS A 473 21.09 0.54 -14.86
C LYS A 473 22.30 0.79 -15.77
N LYS A 474 23.53 0.49 -15.34
CA LYS A 474 24.73 0.55 -16.22
C LYS A 474 24.60 -0.38 -17.42
N LYS A 475 23.92 -1.52 -17.26
CA LYS A 475 23.59 -2.48 -18.33
C LYS A 475 22.30 -2.14 -19.09
N LYS A 476 21.68 -0.98 -18.82
CA LYS A 476 20.41 -0.51 -19.42
C LYS A 476 19.21 -1.45 -19.19
N LEU A 477 19.22 -2.19 -18.10
CA LEU A 477 18.14 -3.08 -17.68
C LEU A 477 17.30 -2.43 -16.58
N SER A 478 15.99 -2.66 -16.63
CA SER A 478 15.07 -2.29 -15.56
C SER A 478 15.35 -3.18 -14.34
N PRO A 479 15.73 -2.61 -13.18
CA PRO A 479 15.99 -3.41 -11.98
C PRO A 479 14.78 -4.23 -11.55
N ASP A 480 13.60 -3.64 -11.65
CA ASP A 480 12.31 -4.28 -11.36
C ASP A 480 12.04 -5.49 -12.27
N ALA A 481 12.26 -5.34 -13.58
CA ALA A 481 12.06 -6.43 -14.53
C ALA A 481 13.02 -7.61 -14.28
N ILE A 482 14.23 -7.33 -13.81
CA ILE A 482 15.22 -8.37 -13.50
C ILE A 482 14.86 -9.12 -12.22
N SER A 483 14.36 -8.43 -11.20
CA SER A 483 13.80 -9.10 -10.01
C SER A 483 12.63 -10.01 -10.39
N GLN A 484 11.69 -9.51 -11.19
CA GLN A 484 10.56 -10.30 -11.67
C GLN A 484 11.00 -11.53 -12.48
N LEU A 485 11.96 -11.35 -13.39
CA LEU A 485 12.56 -12.47 -14.13
C LEU A 485 13.21 -13.49 -13.19
N ALA A 486 13.93 -13.05 -12.17
CA ALA A 486 14.55 -13.94 -11.19
C ALA A 486 13.50 -14.77 -10.41
N PHE A 487 12.31 -14.22 -10.14
CA PHE A 487 11.20 -14.99 -9.56
C PHE A 487 10.64 -16.03 -10.54
N GLN A 488 10.50 -15.68 -11.83
CA GLN A 488 10.07 -16.64 -12.86
C GLN A 488 11.09 -17.78 -13.02
N MET A 489 12.39 -17.45 -13.05
CA MET A 489 13.49 -18.42 -13.09
C MET A 489 13.54 -19.29 -11.84
N GLY A 490 13.40 -18.67 -10.66
CA GLY A 490 13.41 -19.37 -9.38
C GLY A 490 12.26 -20.38 -9.29
N PHE A 491 11.06 -19.98 -9.71
CA PHE A 491 9.89 -20.87 -9.72
C PHE A 491 10.06 -22.01 -10.75
N LEU A 492 10.58 -21.72 -11.94
CA LEU A 492 10.88 -22.75 -12.94
C LEU A 492 11.91 -23.76 -12.43
N ARG A 493 12.98 -23.29 -11.77
CA ARG A 493 14.03 -24.14 -11.20
C ARG A 493 13.49 -25.06 -10.11
N GLN A 494 12.56 -24.57 -9.29
CA GLN A 494 12.00 -25.33 -8.18
C GLN A 494 10.86 -26.28 -8.59
N TYR A 495 9.96 -25.84 -9.47
CA TYR A 495 8.71 -26.56 -9.76
C TYR A 495 8.54 -26.95 -11.24
N GLY A 496 9.46 -26.57 -12.13
CA GLY A 496 9.41 -26.95 -13.55
C GLY A 496 8.24 -26.34 -14.33
N GLN A 497 7.66 -25.24 -13.86
CA GLN A 497 6.42 -24.67 -14.41
C GLN A 497 6.50 -23.14 -14.57
N THR A 498 5.60 -22.59 -15.38
CA THR A 498 5.29 -21.15 -15.45
C THR A 498 3.88 -20.95 -14.88
N VAL A 499 3.70 -19.99 -13.99
CA VAL A 499 2.45 -19.82 -13.24
C VAL A 499 1.93 -18.38 -13.30
N ALA A 500 0.65 -18.21 -12.99
CA ALA A 500 0.02 -16.91 -12.88
C ALA A 500 0.78 -16.03 -11.87
N THR A 501 1.24 -14.88 -12.36
CA THR A 501 2.04 -13.93 -11.58
C THR A 501 1.33 -12.58 -11.58
N TYR A 502 1.28 -11.96 -10.40
CA TYR A 502 0.71 -10.65 -10.15
C TYR A 502 1.79 -9.69 -9.66
N GLU A 503 1.82 -8.48 -10.21
CA GLU A 503 2.55 -7.35 -9.65
C GLU A 503 1.63 -6.12 -9.61
N SER A 504 1.61 -5.42 -8.48
CA SER A 504 0.78 -4.23 -8.28
C SER A 504 1.37 -3.00 -8.97
N CYS A 505 0.56 -2.24 -9.69
CA CYS A 505 0.93 -0.95 -10.26
C CYS A 505 -0.08 0.14 -9.89
N SER A 506 0.38 1.30 -9.42
CA SER A 506 -0.51 2.41 -9.07
C SER A 506 -1.08 3.10 -10.30
N THR A 507 -2.38 3.40 -10.27
CA THR A 507 -3.07 4.28 -11.23
C THR A 507 -3.46 5.62 -10.60
N ALA A 508 -2.85 5.97 -9.46
CA ALA A 508 -3.19 7.19 -8.71
C ALA A 508 -2.92 8.49 -9.48
N ALA A 509 -2.23 8.47 -10.63
CA ALA A 509 -2.12 9.64 -11.52
C ALA A 509 -3.47 10.08 -12.11
N PHE A 510 -4.54 9.29 -11.93
CA PHE A 510 -5.89 9.57 -12.35
C PHE A 510 -6.83 9.81 -11.17
N LYS A 511 -7.92 10.54 -11.43
CA LYS A 511 -8.98 10.83 -10.45
C LYS A 511 -9.58 9.53 -9.91
N HIS A 512 -9.53 9.34 -8.59
CA HIS A 512 -9.90 8.11 -7.89
C HIS A 512 -9.25 6.86 -8.52
N GLY A 513 -8.01 7.00 -8.99
CA GLY A 513 -7.18 5.88 -9.40
C GLY A 513 -6.99 4.90 -8.23
N ARG A 514 -6.86 3.62 -8.58
CA ARG A 514 -6.59 2.53 -7.64
C ARG A 514 -5.27 1.85 -8.03
N THR A 515 -5.30 0.54 -8.21
CA THR A 515 -4.21 -0.25 -8.79
C THR A 515 -4.64 -0.89 -10.10
N GLU A 516 -3.67 -1.19 -10.96
CA GLU A 516 -3.75 -2.11 -12.09
C GLU A 516 -2.73 -3.24 -11.89
N THR A 517 -2.92 -4.36 -12.59
CA THR A 517 -2.03 -5.51 -12.54
C THR A 517 -1.02 -5.47 -13.69
N ILE A 518 0.26 -5.55 -13.35
CA ILE A 518 1.30 -5.98 -14.28
C ILE A 518 1.33 -7.51 -14.26
N ARG A 519 1.51 -8.14 -15.43
CA ARG A 519 1.64 -9.60 -15.60
C ARG A 519 3.08 -9.95 -16.01
N PRO A 520 3.99 -10.23 -15.06
CA PRO A 520 5.41 -10.45 -15.34
C PRO A 520 5.73 -11.82 -15.97
N ALA A 521 4.80 -12.79 -15.84
CA ALA A 521 4.85 -14.05 -16.57
C ALA A 521 4.47 -13.78 -18.03
N THR A 522 5.47 -13.73 -18.91
CA THR A 522 5.33 -13.36 -20.32
C THR A 522 6.03 -14.40 -21.19
N ILE A 523 5.77 -14.38 -22.50
CA ILE A 523 6.52 -15.24 -23.43
C ILE A 523 8.03 -14.98 -23.37
N HIS A 524 8.44 -13.73 -23.08
CA HIS A 524 9.84 -13.33 -22.99
C HIS A 524 10.49 -13.89 -21.73
N THR A 525 9.84 -13.73 -20.57
CA THR A 525 10.36 -14.26 -19.30
C THR A 525 10.34 -15.79 -19.29
N LYS A 526 9.33 -16.45 -19.87
CA LYS A 526 9.30 -17.92 -20.06
C LYS A 526 10.46 -18.40 -20.93
N ARG A 527 10.71 -17.75 -22.07
CA ARG A 527 11.83 -18.08 -22.97
C ARG A 527 13.17 -17.87 -22.30
N CYS A 528 13.36 -16.74 -21.64
CA CYS A 528 14.59 -16.41 -20.92
C CYS A 528 14.82 -17.40 -19.77
N ALA A 529 13.80 -17.68 -18.95
CA ALA A 529 13.93 -18.64 -17.86
C ALA A 529 14.32 -20.04 -18.34
N LYS A 530 13.73 -20.53 -19.44
CA LYS A 530 14.12 -21.82 -20.04
C LYS A 530 15.57 -21.81 -20.54
N ALA A 531 16.01 -20.73 -21.18
CA ALA A 531 17.39 -20.61 -21.65
C ALA A 531 18.42 -20.69 -20.50
N PHE A 532 18.11 -20.08 -19.35
CA PHE A 532 18.99 -20.12 -18.17
C PHE A 532 18.89 -21.42 -17.37
N VAL A 533 17.70 -22.01 -17.24
CA VAL A 533 17.43 -23.10 -16.28
C VAL A 533 17.45 -24.48 -16.94
N GLU A 534 16.84 -24.62 -18.12
CA GLU A 534 16.68 -25.93 -18.79
C GLU A 534 17.74 -26.16 -19.89
N GLN A 535 18.36 -25.08 -20.39
CA GLN A 535 19.29 -25.12 -21.52
C GLN A 535 20.64 -24.45 -21.21
N PRO A 536 21.23 -24.64 -20.01
CA PRO A 536 22.54 -24.06 -19.72
C PRO A 536 23.58 -24.57 -20.72
N GLY A 537 24.51 -23.69 -21.13
CA GLY A 537 25.52 -23.97 -22.15
C GLY A 537 25.03 -24.03 -23.61
N GLN A 538 23.72 -23.98 -23.88
CA GLN A 538 23.20 -24.01 -25.26
C GLN A 538 23.07 -22.62 -25.92
N HIS A 539 23.32 -21.55 -25.15
CA HIS A 539 23.24 -20.16 -25.60
C HIS A 539 24.55 -19.43 -25.30
N THR A 540 24.97 -18.55 -26.20
CA THR A 540 26.11 -17.66 -25.94
C THR A 540 25.73 -16.58 -24.91
N VAL A 541 26.74 -15.96 -24.31
CA VAL A 541 26.54 -14.84 -23.36
C VAL A 541 25.75 -13.71 -24.01
N GLU A 542 26.05 -13.38 -25.27
CA GLU A 542 25.38 -12.32 -26.03
C GLU A 542 23.90 -12.65 -26.27
N GLN A 543 23.58 -13.92 -26.57
CA GLN A 543 22.20 -14.37 -26.73
C GLN A 543 21.42 -14.23 -25.41
N LEU A 544 22.01 -14.64 -24.29
CA LEU A 544 21.38 -14.50 -22.97
C LEU A 544 21.20 -13.02 -22.58
N GLN A 545 22.18 -12.16 -22.82
CA GLN A 545 22.04 -10.70 -22.63
C GLN A 545 20.94 -10.08 -23.50
N GLY A 546 20.78 -10.58 -24.73
CA GLY A 546 19.67 -10.24 -25.62
C GLY A 546 18.31 -10.58 -24.99
N LEU A 547 18.16 -11.80 -24.46
CA LEU A 547 16.93 -12.24 -23.78
C LEU A 547 16.62 -11.39 -22.53
N LEU A 548 17.63 -11.04 -21.73
CA LEU A 548 17.48 -10.12 -20.58
C LEU A 548 16.96 -8.75 -21.03
N THR A 549 17.49 -8.23 -22.14
CA THR A 549 17.08 -6.94 -22.71
C THR A 549 15.63 -6.97 -23.19
N GLU A 550 15.19 -8.05 -23.82
CA GLU A 550 13.80 -8.23 -24.24
C GLU A 550 12.84 -8.30 -23.06
N CYS A 551 13.19 -9.08 -22.01
CA CYS A 551 12.40 -9.15 -20.78
C CYS A 551 12.25 -7.76 -20.15
N SER A 552 13.37 -7.04 -20.02
CA SER A 552 13.36 -5.67 -19.48
C SER A 552 12.51 -4.71 -20.33
N LYS A 553 12.58 -4.82 -21.66
CA LYS A 553 11.83 -3.95 -22.58
C LYS A 553 10.33 -4.20 -22.47
N TYR A 554 9.91 -5.46 -22.51
CA TYR A 554 8.50 -5.83 -22.49
C TYR A 554 7.88 -5.57 -21.12
N HIS A 555 8.57 -5.90 -20.03
CA HIS A 555 8.13 -5.55 -18.68
C HIS A 555 7.97 -4.03 -18.53
N GLY A 556 8.94 -3.25 -18.99
CA GLY A 556 8.85 -1.78 -18.97
C GLY A 556 7.73 -1.21 -19.86
N GLN A 557 7.27 -1.94 -20.88
CA GLN A 557 6.05 -1.61 -21.62
C GLN A 557 4.80 -1.89 -20.77
N LEU A 558 4.70 -3.08 -20.17
CA LEU A 558 3.57 -3.45 -19.31
C LEU A 558 3.42 -2.50 -18.11
N THR A 559 4.53 -2.12 -17.46
CA THR A 559 4.52 -1.14 -16.36
C THR A 559 3.93 0.20 -16.80
N LYS A 560 4.32 0.70 -17.99
CA LYS A 560 3.78 1.95 -18.53
C LYS A 560 2.30 1.83 -18.89
N GLU A 561 1.91 0.71 -19.50
CA GLU A 561 0.51 0.45 -19.84
C GLU A 561 -0.35 0.38 -18.56
N ALA A 562 0.08 -0.40 -17.56
CA ALA A 562 -0.63 -0.53 -16.29
C ALA A 562 -0.78 0.83 -15.57
N ALA A 563 0.30 1.61 -15.45
CA ALA A 563 0.28 2.94 -14.85
C ALA A 563 -0.66 3.92 -15.57
N MET A 564 -0.91 3.71 -16.87
CA MET A 564 -1.84 4.47 -17.70
C MET A 564 -3.27 3.90 -17.70
N GLY A 565 -3.57 2.93 -16.83
CA GLY A 565 -4.87 2.26 -16.77
C GLY A 565 -5.17 1.42 -18.02
N GLN A 566 -4.14 0.90 -18.69
CA GLN A 566 -4.24 0.11 -19.92
C GLN A 566 -4.00 -1.40 -19.70
N GLY A 567 -3.90 -1.85 -18.45
CA GLY A 567 -3.97 -3.28 -18.15
C GLY A 567 -5.36 -3.86 -18.49
N PHE A 568 -5.48 -5.17 -18.44
CA PHE A 568 -6.73 -5.86 -18.77
C PHE A 568 -7.51 -6.30 -17.53
N ASP A 569 -6.83 -6.57 -16.42
CA ASP A 569 -7.41 -7.20 -15.23
C ASP A 569 -8.55 -6.37 -14.64
N ARG A 570 -8.35 -5.07 -14.41
CA ARG A 570 -9.41 -4.20 -13.87
C ARG A 570 -10.59 -4.03 -14.81
N HIS A 571 -10.34 -4.00 -16.12
CA HIS A 571 -11.40 -3.85 -17.11
C HIS A 571 -12.28 -5.11 -17.19
N LEU A 572 -11.67 -6.30 -17.26
CA LEU A 572 -12.42 -7.58 -17.23
C LEU A 572 -13.17 -7.76 -15.92
N PHE A 573 -12.56 -7.39 -14.79
CA PHE A 573 -13.21 -7.40 -13.47
C PHE A 573 -14.42 -6.46 -13.43
N ALA A 574 -14.28 -5.22 -13.90
CA ALA A 574 -15.39 -4.25 -13.89
C ALA A 574 -16.58 -4.71 -14.74
N MET A 575 -16.34 -5.33 -15.90
CA MET A 575 -17.41 -5.92 -16.72
C MET A 575 -18.07 -7.13 -16.04
N ARG A 576 -17.29 -7.98 -15.34
CA ARG A 576 -17.83 -9.09 -14.54
C ARG A 576 -18.70 -8.57 -13.40
N TYR A 577 -18.22 -7.56 -12.68
CA TYR A 577 -18.94 -6.90 -11.60
C TYR A 577 -20.25 -6.29 -12.11
N LEU A 578 -20.22 -5.62 -13.27
CA LEU A 578 -21.40 -5.05 -13.92
C LEU A 578 -22.42 -6.12 -14.31
N ALA A 579 -21.99 -7.25 -14.90
CA ALA A 579 -22.89 -8.35 -15.21
C ALA A 579 -23.58 -8.89 -13.94
N ASN A 580 -22.81 -9.13 -12.88
CA ASN A 580 -23.33 -9.61 -11.60
C ASN A 580 -24.31 -8.63 -10.95
N SER A 581 -24.01 -7.32 -10.94
CA SER A 581 -24.87 -6.32 -10.31
C SER A 581 -26.23 -6.18 -11.00
N LYS A 582 -26.32 -6.62 -12.26
CA LYS A 582 -27.56 -6.66 -13.04
C LYS A 582 -28.25 -8.02 -13.01
N GLY A 583 -27.73 -8.99 -12.25
CA GLY A 583 -28.25 -10.36 -12.21
C GLY A 583 -28.12 -11.12 -13.54
N MET A 584 -27.19 -10.70 -14.41
CA MET A 584 -26.93 -11.39 -15.68
C MET A 584 -26.13 -12.67 -15.43
N ALA A 585 -26.41 -13.72 -16.21
CA ALA A 585 -25.55 -14.89 -16.24
C ALA A 585 -24.15 -14.52 -16.75
N LEU A 586 -23.11 -15.01 -16.08
CA LEU A 586 -21.73 -14.75 -16.50
C LEU A 586 -21.41 -15.48 -17.80
N HIS A 587 -20.80 -14.77 -18.75
CA HIS A 587 -20.29 -15.36 -19.99
C HIS A 587 -19.28 -16.49 -19.72
N SER A 588 -19.15 -17.42 -20.66
CA SER A 588 -18.21 -18.55 -20.62
C SER A 588 -16.76 -18.11 -20.39
N LEU A 589 -16.37 -16.90 -20.83
CA LEU A 589 -15.05 -16.29 -20.53
C LEU A 589 -14.73 -16.31 -19.03
N TYR A 590 -15.70 -16.00 -18.16
CA TYR A 590 -15.48 -15.96 -16.71
C TYR A 590 -15.59 -17.35 -16.05
N GLN A 591 -16.05 -18.34 -16.79
CA GLN A 591 -16.17 -19.75 -16.37
C GLN A 591 -15.03 -20.61 -16.93
N ASP A 592 -14.28 -20.09 -17.91
CA ASP A 592 -13.11 -20.72 -18.50
C ASP A 592 -12.08 -21.03 -17.41
N PRO A 593 -11.60 -22.29 -17.30
CA PRO A 593 -10.52 -22.64 -16.40
C PRO A 593 -9.28 -21.73 -16.55
N ALA A 594 -9.01 -21.21 -17.75
CA ALA A 594 -7.91 -20.28 -17.97
C ALA A 594 -8.11 -18.93 -17.26
N TYR A 595 -9.35 -18.41 -17.22
CA TYR A 595 -9.66 -17.18 -16.48
C TYR A 595 -9.52 -17.40 -14.97
N THR A 596 -9.97 -18.54 -14.47
CA THR A 596 -9.76 -18.91 -13.06
C THR A 596 -8.27 -19.03 -12.75
N ALA A 597 -7.49 -19.70 -13.60
CA ALA A 597 -6.06 -19.91 -13.41
C ALA A 597 -5.25 -18.61 -13.40
N ILE A 598 -5.52 -17.65 -14.30
CA ILE A 598 -4.78 -16.38 -14.33
C ILE A 598 -5.10 -15.47 -13.14
N ASN A 599 -6.27 -15.64 -12.50
CA ASN A 599 -6.64 -14.94 -11.27
C ASN A 599 -6.24 -15.68 -9.99
N HIS A 600 -5.77 -16.92 -10.10
CA HIS A 600 -5.18 -17.70 -9.02
C HIS A 600 -3.66 -17.44 -8.94
N ASN A 601 -3.30 -16.29 -8.37
CA ASN A 601 -1.94 -15.74 -8.42
C ASN A 601 -0.97 -16.49 -7.49
N ILE A 602 -0.36 -17.57 -7.99
CA ILE A 602 0.65 -18.36 -7.28
C ILE A 602 1.87 -17.49 -6.92
N LEU A 603 2.31 -16.60 -7.81
CA LEU A 603 3.35 -15.62 -7.50
C LEU A 603 2.70 -14.24 -7.35
N SER A 604 2.40 -13.83 -6.12
CA SER A 604 1.92 -12.48 -5.82
C SER A 604 3.07 -11.62 -5.35
N THR A 605 3.36 -10.55 -6.07
CA THR A 605 4.57 -9.73 -5.86
C THR A 605 4.21 -8.27 -5.63
N SER A 606 4.97 -7.59 -4.77
CA SER A 606 4.87 -6.15 -4.56
C SER A 606 6.23 -5.58 -4.21
N THR A 607 6.61 -4.48 -4.88
CA THR A 607 7.82 -3.75 -4.53
C THR A 607 7.50 -2.58 -3.60
N LEU A 608 8.39 -2.38 -2.62
CA LEU A 608 8.38 -1.23 -1.72
C LEU A 608 9.81 -0.72 -1.59
N THR A 609 10.17 0.28 -2.41
CA THR A 609 11.50 0.89 -2.35
C THR A 609 11.37 2.30 -1.76
N SER A 610 11.85 2.46 -0.52
CA SER A 610 11.95 3.76 0.15
C SER A 610 13.14 3.74 1.12
N PRO A 611 13.85 4.86 1.32
CA PRO A 611 14.88 4.96 2.36
C PRO A 611 14.33 4.80 3.78
N ALA A 612 13.02 4.93 3.99
CA ALA A 612 12.39 4.72 5.30
C ALA A 612 12.05 3.25 5.58
N VAL A 613 12.04 2.39 4.55
CA VAL A 613 11.60 1.00 4.64
C VAL A 613 12.81 0.09 4.73
N SER A 614 12.87 -0.74 5.77
CA SER A 614 13.87 -1.80 5.93
C SER A 614 13.41 -3.11 5.29
N LEU A 615 12.15 -3.47 5.54
CA LEU A 615 11.53 -4.73 5.15
C LEU A 615 10.03 -4.50 4.95
N GLY A 616 9.41 -5.24 4.05
CA GLY A 616 7.96 -5.30 3.92
C GLY A 616 7.52 -6.73 3.65
N GLY A 617 6.25 -7.04 3.89
CA GLY A 617 5.76 -8.39 3.66
C GLY A 617 4.25 -8.52 3.76
N PHE A 618 3.76 -9.60 3.16
CA PHE A 618 2.37 -10.03 3.15
C PHE A 618 2.34 -11.55 2.96
N ALA A 619 1.26 -12.22 3.37
CA ALA A 619 1.11 -13.66 3.16
C ALA A 619 0.71 -13.98 1.70
N PRO A 620 0.77 -15.25 1.26
CA PRO A 620 0.26 -15.62 -0.06
C PRO A 620 -1.24 -15.32 -0.19
N VAL A 621 -1.66 -14.94 -1.40
CA VAL A 621 -3.08 -14.67 -1.71
C VAL A 621 -3.86 -15.93 -2.11
N VAL A 622 -3.18 -17.06 -2.26
CA VAL A 622 -3.76 -18.38 -2.53
C VAL A 622 -3.04 -19.46 -1.70
N PRO A 623 -3.71 -20.58 -1.34
CA PRO A 623 -3.15 -21.60 -0.44
C PRO A 623 -1.86 -22.29 -0.91
N ASP A 624 -1.59 -22.30 -2.22
CA ASP A 624 -0.38 -22.85 -2.85
C ASP A 624 0.46 -21.74 -3.50
N GLY A 625 0.37 -20.52 -2.99
CA GLY A 625 1.11 -19.37 -3.51
C GLY A 625 2.33 -18.99 -2.67
N PHE A 626 3.02 -17.98 -3.18
CA PHE A 626 4.01 -17.16 -2.47
C PHE A 626 3.54 -15.70 -2.40
N GLY A 627 3.74 -15.07 -1.25
CA GLY A 627 3.74 -13.61 -1.13
C GLY A 627 5.17 -13.10 -1.19
N VAL A 628 5.52 -12.30 -2.21
CA VAL A 628 6.89 -11.84 -2.48
C VAL A 628 6.99 -10.32 -2.32
N GLY A 629 7.43 -9.88 -1.14
CA GLY A 629 7.84 -8.49 -0.92
C GLY A 629 9.30 -8.31 -1.34
N TYR A 630 9.61 -7.34 -2.20
CA TYR A 630 10.99 -7.12 -2.65
C TYR A 630 11.38 -5.64 -2.79
N GLY A 631 12.67 -5.37 -2.64
CA GLY A 631 13.28 -4.05 -2.80
C GLY A 631 14.57 -4.14 -3.61
N VAL A 632 14.77 -3.19 -4.53
CA VAL A 632 16.01 -3.10 -5.31
C VAL A 632 16.77 -1.83 -4.90
N HIS A 633 17.77 -2.04 -4.04
CA HIS A 633 18.63 -0.99 -3.51
C HIS A 633 19.79 -0.74 -4.48
N ASP A 634 20.61 0.28 -4.21
CA ASP A 634 21.70 0.66 -5.11
C ASP A 634 22.69 -0.47 -5.36
N GLU A 635 23.08 -1.18 -4.30
CA GLU A 635 24.14 -2.19 -4.35
C GLU A 635 23.65 -3.62 -4.06
N TRP A 636 22.38 -3.81 -3.70
CA TRP A 636 21.84 -5.11 -3.33
C TRP A 636 20.33 -5.25 -3.64
N ILE A 637 19.83 -6.48 -3.65
CA ILE A 637 18.41 -6.80 -3.84
C ILE A 637 17.91 -7.58 -2.61
N GLY A 638 16.82 -7.13 -2.01
CA GLY A 638 16.19 -7.77 -0.86
C GLY A 638 14.88 -8.44 -1.24
N CYS A 639 14.61 -9.62 -0.66
CA CYS A 639 13.32 -10.30 -0.79
C CYS A 639 12.87 -10.83 0.58
N ASN A 640 11.59 -10.66 0.88
CA ASN A 640 10.90 -11.25 2.00
C ASN A 640 9.73 -12.06 1.43
N VAL A 641 9.81 -13.38 1.58
CA VAL A 641 8.88 -14.29 0.93
C VAL A 641 8.12 -15.08 1.97
N SER A 642 6.84 -15.28 1.73
CA SER A 642 5.96 -16.08 2.56
C SER A 642 5.37 -17.24 1.76
N SER A 643 5.12 -18.37 2.41
CA SER A 643 4.42 -19.52 1.84
C SER A 643 3.52 -20.22 2.86
N TYR A 644 2.52 -20.93 2.35
CA TYR A 644 1.77 -21.94 3.08
C TYR A 644 2.37 -23.35 2.81
N PRO A 645 1.92 -24.43 3.48
CA PRO A 645 2.62 -25.72 3.46
C PRO A 645 2.72 -26.38 2.08
N ALA A 646 1.89 -25.98 1.11
CA ALA A 646 1.97 -26.46 -0.27
C ALA A 646 3.20 -25.93 -1.04
N ARG A 647 3.95 -24.98 -0.48
CA ARG A 647 5.14 -24.38 -1.09
C ARG A 647 6.27 -24.27 -0.07
N ASN A 648 7.51 -24.38 -0.57
CA ASN A 648 8.72 -24.27 0.25
C ASN A 648 9.46 -22.96 -0.05
N VAL A 649 9.38 -22.01 0.89
CA VAL A 649 10.01 -20.69 0.78
C VAL A 649 11.54 -20.74 0.80
N HIS A 650 12.14 -21.57 1.65
CA HIS A 650 13.60 -21.67 1.77
C HIS A 650 14.24 -22.12 0.46
N GLU A 651 13.64 -23.13 -0.18
CA GLU A 651 14.12 -23.62 -1.46
C GLU A 651 13.82 -22.64 -2.61
N PHE A 652 12.67 -21.95 -2.55
CA PHE A 652 12.36 -20.90 -3.51
C PHE A 652 13.40 -19.78 -3.48
N LEU A 653 13.75 -19.28 -2.29
CA LEU A 653 14.75 -18.23 -2.14
C LEU A 653 16.15 -18.66 -2.59
N LYS A 654 16.56 -19.91 -2.35
CA LYS A 654 17.79 -20.45 -2.93
C LYS A 654 17.75 -20.43 -4.46
N CYS A 655 16.62 -20.83 -5.05
CA CYS A 655 16.44 -20.80 -6.49
C CYS A 655 16.45 -19.37 -7.06
N VAL A 656 15.84 -18.41 -6.37
CA VAL A 656 15.88 -16.99 -6.77
C VAL A 656 17.29 -16.41 -6.63
N HIS A 657 17.99 -16.69 -5.52
CA HIS A 657 19.37 -16.27 -5.31
C HIS A 657 20.28 -16.81 -6.44
N LYS A 658 20.17 -18.11 -6.75
CA LYS A 658 20.90 -18.72 -7.87
C LYS A 658 20.54 -18.08 -9.20
N SER A 659 19.26 -17.76 -9.42
CA SER A 659 18.81 -17.07 -10.63
C SER A 659 19.45 -15.67 -10.78
N LEU A 660 19.55 -14.91 -9.68
CA LEU A 660 20.26 -13.63 -9.65
C LEU A 660 21.76 -13.81 -9.89
N GLU A 661 22.40 -14.82 -9.30
CA GLU A 661 23.81 -15.14 -9.56
C GLU A 661 24.06 -15.43 -11.05
N ASP A 662 23.20 -16.25 -11.67
CA ASP A 662 23.31 -16.61 -13.08
C ASP A 662 23.13 -15.38 -13.98
N ILE A 663 22.11 -14.55 -13.71
CA ILE A 663 21.88 -13.28 -14.42
C ILE A 663 23.11 -12.38 -14.31
N PHE A 664 23.63 -12.14 -13.10
CA PHE A 664 24.78 -11.26 -12.91
C PHE A 664 26.06 -11.84 -13.53
N THR A 665 26.22 -13.17 -13.55
CA THR A 665 27.33 -13.83 -14.24
C THR A 665 27.32 -13.55 -15.74
N VAL A 666 26.14 -13.65 -16.38
CA VAL A 666 25.96 -13.28 -17.79
C VAL A 666 26.20 -11.78 -18.02
N LEU A 667 25.77 -10.92 -17.10
CA LEU A 667 26.04 -9.47 -17.19
C LEU A 667 27.53 -9.13 -17.05
N ASP A 668 28.30 -9.95 -16.34
CA ASP A 668 29.76 -9.86 -16.22
C ASP A 668 30.50 -10.40 -17.45
N GLY A 669 29.78 -10.89 -18.47
CA GLY A 669 30.37 -11.42 -19.70
C GLY A 669 30.81 -12.89 -19.59
N LYS A 670 30.34 -13.62 -18.58
CA LYS A 670 30.75 -15.01 -18.31
C LYS A 670 29.64 -15.99 -18.71
N PRO A 671 29.98 -17.18 -19.26
CA PRO A 671 28.99 -18.21 -19.55
C PRO A 671 28.43 -18.83 -18.27
N ILE A 672 27.25 -19.43 -18.38
CA ILE A 672 26.63 -20.27 -17.36
C ILE A 672 26.75 -21.74 -17.78
N ASN A 673 27.16 -22.59 -16.83
CA ASN A 673 27.37 -24.02 -17.04
C ASN A 673 26.16 -24.84 -16.61
#